data_AF-A0A9P6UQG2-F1
#
_entry.id   AF-A0A9P6UQG2-F1
#
_cell.length_a   1.000
_cell.length_b   1.000
_cell.length_c   1.000
_cell.angle_alpha   90.00
_cell.angle_beta   90.00
_cell.angle_gamma   90.00
#
_symmetry.space_group_name_H-M   'P 1'
#
loop_
_entity.id
_entity.type
_entity.pdbx_description
1 polymer ?
#
loop_
_entity_poly.entity_id
_entity_poly.type
_entity_poly.pdbx_seq_one_letter_code
_entity_poly.pdbx_strand_id
1 'polypeptide(L)'
;MTKKIKSNKKLPKEVIASIAAAQAKHKKNLQLPSATLVVTSAMAAAREACSAKVDAIVEECLAQNCKFRDSKFDLLNDRRNCLYSSLISETVYSDIAGSKRLPDLFRNPVFFLNDASPQDIKQGSAGDCWLLAALAVISNIPGLLEQLCVKRNEEIGVYGFIFFKDGDWVSTVVDDQVFYKIDPKSFRRQLYFSSCNDERESWLPLMEKAYAKIHGDYETIEGGFTSEGIEDLTGGIASNLLTSDILDKDRFWKEEMKKVNKHTLLGCCINFEEENPDKHGIQSKHAYSVLNVAEYNNERLVHIRNPWGEVEWNGDWSDGSEKWTPEAMKALKHENKDDGQFWMPYRDFLRIFTTIDRCRIFDASWSVASNWISYNIEPRSSGRFHFELTKRSSTVIVLSQPDTRYYGSFESEFNNTLSFHVYDKDDKLIRRTKVTVPFSLRSVNCELELEAGKYTVIPHVRREPNDIKPKPDEDESTDNAIDPAMRVDGVEVVIEPVEMDKDTYMFRQHKADLIRSMSLARITGRTLLGVDDEDYEEDPDASEVSTWQLMLGLRVYSHDRNLTLEGSPGIHPSVKEAQSEALDTNEKEDPEGVTATLADKNGLIAESGELATATGNDEDTQNEAEEAKKEEKETEKETEKEEEKEVKKEE
;
A
#
# COMPACT_ATOMS: atom_id res chain seq x y z
N MET A 1 -0.65 -52.87 37.98
CA MET A 1 -1.40 -52.72 36.71
C MET A 1 -1.09 -51.35 36.13
N THR A 2 -0.15 -51.27 35.19
CA THR A 2 0.26 -50.01 34.54
C THR A 2 0.19 -50.21 33.03
N LYS A 3 -0.90 -49.75 32.40
CA LYS A 3 -1.04 -49.74 30.93
C LYS A 3 -0.35 -48.50 30.37
N LYS A 4 0.75 -48.71 29.63
CA LYS A 4 1.39 -47.71 28.76
C LYS A 4 0.44 -47.38 27.60
N ILE A 5 0.05 -46.12 27.48
CA ILE A 5 -0.56 -45.56 26.26
C ILE A 5 0.58 -45.28 25.28
N LYS A 6 0.69 -46.08 24.21
CA LYS A 6 1.46 -45.74 23.02
C LYS A 6 0.50 -45.10 22.02
N SER A 7 0.65 -43.80 21.78
CA SER A 7 -0.02 -43.07 20.71
C SER A 7 1.05 -42.34 19.90
N ASN A 8 1.61 -43.04 18.91
CA ASN A 8 2.39 -42.42 17.85
C ASN A 8 1.88 -43.01 16.53
N LYS A 9 0.72 -42.54 16.08
CA LYS A 9 0.19 -42.89 14.76
C LYS A 9 0.91 -42.02 13.73
N LYS A 10 2.00 -42.55 13.15
CA LYS A 10 2.53 -42.03 11.88
C LYS A 10 1.41 -42.06 10.84
N LEU A 11 1.28 -41.00 10.06
CA LEU A 11 0.33 -40.89 8.97
C LEU A 11 0.48 -42.08 8.00
N PRO A 12 -0.61 -42.54 7.37
CA PRO A 12 -0.53 -43.53 6.29
C PRO A 12 0.40 -43.03 5.19
N LYS A 13 1.26 -43.91 4.67
CA LYS A 13 2.24 -43.58 3.62
C LYS A 13 1.59 -42.92 2.39
N GLU A 14 0.33 -43.24 2.11
CA GLU A 14 -0.47 -42.67 1.03
C GLU A 14 -0.75 -41.18 1.21
N VAL A 15 -0.98 -40.72 2.45
CA VAL A 15 -1.20 -39.29 2.77
C VAL A 15 0.10 -38.52 2.64
N ILE A 16 1.21 -39.08 3.10
CA ILE A 16 2.55 -38.49 2.96
C ILE A 16 2.93 -38.37 1.48
N ALA A 17 2.64 -39.42 0.69
CA ALA A 17 2.87 -39.41 -0.75
C ALA A 17 1.97 -38.40 -1.48
N SER A 18 0.72 -38.23 -1.05
CA SER A 18 -0.20 -37.21 -1.58
C SER A 18 0.26 -35.79 -1.31
N ILE A 19 0.75 -35.50 -0.10
CA ILE A 19 1.29 -34.19 0.28
C ILE A 19 2.58 -33.91 -0.49
N ALA A 20 3.49 -34.89 -0.58
CA ALA A 20 4.72 -34.76 -1.35
C ALA A 20 4.45 -34.59 -2.86
N ALA A 21 3.42 -35.26 -3.39
CA ALA A 21 2.99 -35.11 -4.78
C ALA A 21 2.36 -33.73 -5.04
N ALA A 22 1.56 -33.19 -4.10
CA ALA A 22 1.03 -31.84 -4.19
C ALA A 22 2.15 -30.79 -4.18
N GLN A 23 3.12 -30.93 -3.27
CA GLN A 23 4.31 -30.07 -3.19
C GLN A 23 5.21 -30.15 -4.44
N ALA A 24 5.36 -31.35 -5.02
CA ALA A 24 6.14 -31.55 -6.25
C ALA A 24 5.41 -31.05 -7.52
N LYS A 25 4.08 -31.11 -7.54
CA LYS A 25 3.24 -30.57 -8.62
C LYS A 25 3.25 -29.04 -8.60
N HIS A 26 3.24 -28.44 -7.41
CA HIS A 26 3.40 -26.99 -7.20
C HIS A 26 4.75 -26.48 -7.76
N LYS A 27 5.86 -27.21 -7.57
CA LYS A 27 7.17 -26.85 -8.16
C LYS A 27 7.25 -26.94 -9.70
N LYS A 28 6.38 -27.71 -10.35
CA LYS A 28 6.45 -28.00 -11.80
C LYS A 28 5.55 -27.13 -12.68
N ASN A 29 4.66 -26.32 -12.09
CA ASN A 29 3.62 -25.59 -12.82
C ASN A 29 3.65 -24.06 -12.68
N LEU A 30 4.75 -23.47 -12.16
CA LEU A 30 4.93 -22.01 -12.25
C LEU A 30 5.22 -21.61 -13.72
N GLN A 31 4.18 -21.55 -14.54
CA GLN A 31 4.18 -20.58 -15.64
C GLN A 31 4.26 -19.19 -15.00
N LEU A 32 5.22 -18.38 -15.44
CA LEU A 32 5.33 -16.99 -14.97
C LEU A 32 3.98 -16.31 -15.16
N PRO A 33 3.38 -15.74 -14.10
CA PRO A 33 2.09 -15.09 -14.23
C PRO A 33 2.16 -13.93 -15.21
N SER A 34 1.05 -13.67 -15.91
CA SER A 34 0.89 -12.49 -16.78
C SER A 34 1.01 -11.16 -16.01
N ALA A 35 0.88 -11.22 -14.68
CA ALA A 35 1.07 -10.12 -13.75
C ALA A 35 2.21 -10.49 -12.78
N THR A 36 3.30 -9.73 -12.80
CA THR A 36 4.43 -9.91 -11.90
C THR A 36 4.43 -8.80 -10.85
N LEU A 37 5.00 -9.08 -9.67
CA LEU A 37 5.35 -8.01 -8.73
C LEU A 37 6.25 -7.00 -9.43
N VAL A 38 6.28 -5.74 -9.00
CA VAL A 38 7.21 -4.75 -9.57
C VAL A 38 8.64 -5.19 -9.28
N VAL A 39 9.28 -5.75 -10.31
CA VAL A 39 10.64 -6.29 -10.23
C VAL A 39 11.62 -5.14 -10.31
N THR A 40 12.06 -4.66 -9.16
CA THR A 40 13.19 -3.73 -9.04
C THR A 40 14.46 -4.50 -8.69
N SER A 41 15.64 -3.90 -8.91
CA SER A 41 16.90 -4.42 -8.37
C SER A 41 16.84 -4.56 -6.84
N ALA A 42 16.15 -3.64 -6.18
CA ALA A 42 15.95 -3.65 -4.73
C ALA A 42 15.08 -4.83 -4.25
N MET A 43 14.09 -5.29 -5.05
CA MET A 43 13.38 -6.54 -4.76
C MET A 43 14.34 -7.73 -4.69
N ALA A 44 15.24 -7.87 -5.66
CA ALA A 44 16.19 -8.99 -5.68
C ALA A 44 17.08 -8.98 -4.42
N ALA A 45 17.59 -7.80 -4.04
CA ALA A 45 18.36 -7.61 -2.82
C ALA A 45 17.54 -7.93 -1.56
N ALA A 46 16.28 -7.49 -1.47
CA ALA A 46 15.40 -7.78 -0.35
C ALA A 46 15.11 -9.28 -0.20
N ARG A 47 14.91 -10.00 -1.32
CA ARG A 47 14.72 -11.46 -1.33
C ARG A 47 15.99 -12.19 -0.89
N GLU A 48 17.15 -11.79 -1.39
CA GLU A 48 18.43 -12.39 -1.01
C GLU A 48 18.71 -12.21 0.49
N ALA A 49 18.56 -10.97 0.99
CA ALA A 49 18.73 -10.65 2.40
C ALA A 49 17.74 -11.43 3.29
N CYS A 50 16.48 -11.54 2.87
CA CYS A 50 15.46 -12.32 3.57
C CYS A 50 15.83 -13.80 3.64
N SER A 51 16.23 -14.39 2.51
CA SER A 51 16.65 -15.79 2.42
C SER A 51 17.85 -16.07 3.33
N ALA A 52 18.89 -15.23 3.25
CA ALA A 52 20.09 -15.37 4.07
C ALA A 52 19.78 -15.29 5.57
N LYS A 53 18.87 -14.38 5.97
CA LYS A 53 18.43 -14.26 7.35
C LYS A 53 17.66 -15.50 7.83
N VAL A 54 16.79 -16.07 7.00
CA VAL A 54 16.09 -17.31 7.34
C VAL A 54 17.09 -18.47 7.50
N ASP A 55 18.09 -18.58 6.63
CA ASP A 55 19.13 -19.61 6.75
C ASP A 55 19.92 -19.50 8.05
N ALA A 56 20.39 -18.30 8.39
CA ALA A 56 21.10 -18.06 9.65
C ALA A 56 20.26 -18.44 10.87
N ILE A 57 18.96 -18.09 10.87
CA ILE A 57 18.03 -18.46 11.95
C ILE A 57 17.86 -19.99 12.03
N VAL A 58 17.73 -20.67 10.88
CA VAL A 58 17.60 -22.13 10.85
C VAL A 58 18.85 -22.79 11.42
N GLU A 59 20.04 -22.35 11.01
CA GLU A 59 21.31 -22.88 11.53
C GLU A 59 21.43 -22.69 13.05
N GLU A 60 21.11 -21.49 13.55
CA GLU A 60 21.13 -21.19 14.99
C GLU A 60 20.15 -22.08 15.77
N CYS A 61 18.91 -22.18 15.30
CA CYS A 61 17.86 -22.96 15.96
C CYS A 61 18.19 -24.45 15.99
N LEU A 62 18.76 -24.98 14.90
CA LEU A 62 19.24 -26.37 14.85
C LEU A 62 20.40 -26.60 15.84
N ALA A 63 21.35 -25.67 15.92
CA ALA A 63 22.47 -25.76 16.87
C ALA A 63 22.02 -25.73 18.33
N GLN A 64 20.98 -24.96 18.64
CA GLN A 64 20.42 -24.83 19.99
C GLN A 64 19.31 -25.85 20.29
N ASN A 65 18.90 -26.67 19.32
CA ASN A 65 17.76 -27.59 19.42
C ASN A 65 16.49 -26.88 19.90
N CYS A 66 16.18 -25.73 19.30
CA CYS A 66 15.03 -24.91 19.63
C CYS A 66 14.23 -24.55 18.36
N LYS A 67 13.01 -24.03 18.56
CA LYS A 67 12.22 -23.40 17.47
C LYS A 67 12.50 -21.92 17.45
N PHE A 68 12.42 -21.31 16.26
CA PHE A 68 12.56 -19.87 16.13
C PHE A 68 11.49 -19.14 16.94
N ARG A 69 11.91 -18.15 17.70
CA ARG A 69 11.04 -17.21 18.41
C ARG A 69 11.42 -15.80 17.98
N ASP A 70 10.44 -15.08 17.48
CA ASP A 70 10.64 -13.71 17.02
C ASP A 70 10.64 -12.74 18.20
N SER A 71 11.84 -12.45 18.73
CA SER A 71 11.98 -11.57 19.89
C SER A 71 11.51 -10.13 19.67
N LYS A 72 11.37 -9.70 18.40
CA LYS A 72 10.86 -8.37 18.04
C LYS A 72 9.34 -8.32 17.90
N PHE A 73 8.66 -9.48 17.92
CA PHE A 73 7.22 -9.60 17.78
C PHE A 73 6.73 -10.86 18.53
N ASP A 74 7.10 -10.95 19.81
CA ASP A 74 6.87 -12.12 20.66
C ASP A 74 5.44 -12.10 21.22
N LEU A 75 4.51 -12.77 20.53
CA LEU A 75 3.10 -12.81 20.92
C LEU A 75 2.83 -13.43 22.31
N LEU A 76 3.79 -14.14 22.90
CA LEU A 76 3.64 -14.75 24.21
C LEU A 76 4.14 -13.84 25.33
N ASN A 77 5.36 -13.30 25.18
CA ASN A 77 5.99 -12.50 26.24
C ASN A 77 5.74 -11.01 26.09
N ASP A 78 5.40 -10.55 24.90
CA ASP A 78 5.15 -9.14 24.58
C ASP A 78 3.79 -8.97 23.87
N ARG A 79 2.76 -9.60 24.45
CA ARG A 79 1.39 -9.56 23.90
C ARG A 79 0.90 -8.13 23.67
N ARG A 80 1.18 -7.20 24.60
CA ARG A 80 0.67 -5.84 24.50
C ARG A 80 1.22 -5.13 23.27
N ASN A 81 2.54 -5.14 23.06
CA ASN A 81 3.13 -4.40 21.94
C ASN A 81 2.87 -5.05 20.59
N CYS A 82 2.53 -6.35 20.58
CA CYS A 82 2.10 -7.00 19.36
C CYS A 82 0.64 -6.68 19.00
N LEU A 83 -0.17 -6.24 19.97
CA LEU A 83 -1.58 -5.91 19.77
C LEU A 83 -1.81 -4.41 19.64
N TYR A 84 -1.06 -3.58 20.38
CA TYR A 84 -1.30 -2.16 20.53
C TYR A 84 0.02 -1.40 20.59
N SER A 85 0.23 -0.45 19.68
CA SER A 85 1.30 0.55 19.80
C SER A 85 0.87 1.72 20.67
N SER A 86 -0.43 1.99 20.77
CA SER A 86 -0.92 3.11 21.57
C SER A 86 -0.87 2.81 23.07
N LEU A 87 -0.56 3.85 23.86
CA LEU A 87 -0.71 3.78 25.32
C LEU A 87 -2.20 3.70 25.72
N ILE A 88 -3.07 4.26 24.88
CA ILE A 88 -4.53 4.29 25.02
C ILE A 88 -5.12 3.74 23.71
N SER A 89 -5.72 2.55 23.78
CA SER A 89 -6.36 1.89 22.64
C SER A 89 -7.87 1.91 22.85
N GLU A 90 -8.61 2.28 21.80
CA GLU A 90 -10.08 2.17 21.79
C GLU A 90 -10.53 0.74 21.41
N THR A 91 -9.69 0.00 20.67
CA THR A 91 -9.92 -1.38 20.28
C THR A 91 -9.57 -2.32 21.44
N VAL A 92 -10.53 -3.16 21.86
CA VAL A 92 -10.30 -4.12 22.95
C VAL A 92 -10.38 -5.55 22.44
N TYR A 93 -9.22 -6.21 22.30
CA TYR A 93 -9.13 -7.65 21.99
C TYR A 93 -9.36 -8.51 23.24
N SER A 94 -10.56 -8.43 23.82
CA SER A 94 -10.93 -9.08 25.10
C SER A 94 -10.93 -10.61 25.03
N ASP A 95 -11.26 -11.16 23.87
CA ASP A 95 -11.56 -12.58 23.70
C ASP A 95 -10.33 -13.45 23.35
N ILE A 96 -9.13 -12.86 23.32
CA ILE A 96 -7.88 -13.59 23.12
C ILE A 96 -7.59 -14.46 24.36
N ALA A 97 -7.64 -15.77 24.17
CA ALA A 97 -7.32 -16.76 25.20
C ALA A 97 -5.81 -16.94 25.41
N GLY A 98 -4.99 -16.58 24.42
CA GLY A 98 -3.53 -16.62 24.51
C GLY A 98 -2.88 -16.76 23.13
N SER A 99 -1.59 -17.09 23.12
CA SER A 99 -0.83 -17.40 21.91
C SER A 99 -0.23 -18.80 21.96
N LYS A 100 -0.20 -19.48 20.82
CA LYS A 100 0.37 -20.83 20.65
C LYS A 100 0.97 -20.96 19.26
N ARG A 101 1.88 -21.92 19.08
CA ARG A 101 2.38 -22.29 17.75
C ARG A 101 1.30 -23.05 16.98
N LEU A 102 1.28 -22.90 15.66
CA LEU A 102 0.34 -23.62 14.78
C LEU A 102 0.30 -25.14 15.03
N PRO A 103 1.44 -25.86 15.20
CA PRO A 103 1.41 -27.31 15.47
C PRO A 103 0.83 -27.70 16.83
N ASP A 104 0.71 -26.77 17.78
CA ASP A 104 0.08 -26.99 19.08
C ASP A 104 -1.45 -26.77 19.06
N LEU A 105 -1.94 -26.11 18.00
CA LEU A 105 -3.35 -25.81 17.78
C LEU A 105 -4.00 -26.80 16.82
N PHE A 106 -3.32 -27.11 15.72
CA PHE A 106 -3.88 -27.86 14.59
C PHE A 106 -3.05 -29.10 14.28
N ARG A 107 -3.69 -30.13 13.72
CA ARG A 107 -3.02 -31.38 13.35
C ARG A 107 -2.42 -31.25 11.95
N ASN A 108 -1.10 -31.42 11.86
CA ASN A 108 -0.34 -31.35 10.60
C ASN A 108 -0.61 -30.05 9.83
N PRO A 109 -0.40 -28.88 10.45
CA PRO A 109 -0.52 -27.63 9.72
C PRO A 109 0.50 -27.61 8.57
N VAL A 110 0.06 -27.07 7.44
CA VAL A 110 0.86 -26.82 6.25
C VAL A 110 0.71 -25.36 5.87
N PHE A 111 1.74 -24.78 5.26
CA PHE A 111 1.66 -23.39 4.83
C PHE A 111 0.61 -23.23 3.72
N PHE A 112 0.77 -24.02 2.66
CA PHE A 112 -0.16 -24.14 1.54
C PHE A 112 -0.68 -25.57 1.49
N LEU A 113 -2.00 -25.76 1.50
CA LEU A 113 -2.62 -27.06 1.27
C LEU A 113 -2.73 -27.33 -0.23
N ASN A 114 -3.21 -26.32 -0.97
CA ASN A 114 -3.21 -26.24 -2.43
C ASN A 114 -2.56 -24.91 -2.84
N ASP A 115 -2.81 -24.42 -4.06
CA ASP A 115 -2.47 -23.04 -4.40
C ASP A 115 -3.38 -22.10 -3.60
N ALA A 116 -2.85 -20.93 -3.22
CA ALA A 116 -3.62 -19.97 -2.44
C ALA A 116 -4.82 -19.46 -3.23
N SER A 117 -5.97 -19.34 -2.57
CA SER A 117 -7.22 -18.97 -3.21
C SER A 117 -7.99 -17.89 -2.43
N PRO A 118 -8.80 -17.05 -3.11
CA PRO A 118 -9.74 -16.16 -2.43
C PRO A 118 -10.74 -16.89 -1.52
N GLN A 119 -11.01 -18.18 -1.79
CA GLN A 119 -11.89 -19.02 -0.98
C GLN A 119 -11.28 -19.45 0.35
N ASP A 120 -9.95 -19.39 0.48
CA ASP A 120 -9.30 -19.76 1.72
C ASP A 120 -9.51 -18.65 2.77
N ILE A 121 -9.73 -17.41 2.34
CA ILE A 121 -9.69 -16.25 3.23
C ILE A 121 -10.95 -16.14 4.09
N LYS A 122 -10.73 -16.10 5.41
CA LYS A 122 -11.75 -15.71 6.41
C LYS A 122 -11.18 -14.68 7.36
N GLN A 123 -11.83 -13.52 7.40
CA GLN A 123 -11.52 -12.49 8.38
C GLN A 123 -11.74 -12.96 9.81
N GLY A 124 -10.84 -12.53 10.69
CA GLY A 124 -10.95 -12.73 12.12
C GLY A 124 -11.52 -11.50 12.84
N SER A 125 -11.00 -11.26 14.04
CA SER A 125 -11.47 -10.19 14.91
C SER A 125 -10.81 -8.82 14.69
N ALA A 126 -9.85 -8.69 13.76
CA ALA A 126 -9.26 -7.39 13.41
C ALA A 126 -10.13 -6.62 12.39
N GLY A 127 -10.10 -5.29 12.48
CA GLY A 127 -10.71 -4.36 11.53
C GLY A 127 -9.96 -4.21 10.19
N ASP A 128 -9.27 -5.26 9.72
CA ASP A 128 -8.33 -5.25 8.61
C ASP A 128 -8.92 -5.77 7.28
N CYS A 129 -10.25 -5.66 7.11
CA CYS A 129 -10.98 -6.15 5.94
C CYS A 129 -10.35 -5.72 4.60
N TRP A 130 -9.79 -4.52 4.54
CA TRP A 130 -9.09 -3.96 3.37
C TRP A 130 -7.86 -4.77 2.97
N LEU A 131 -7.08 -5.27 3.93
CA LEU A 131 -5.93 -6.13 3.71
C LEU A 131 -6.38 -7.51 3.23
N LEU A 132 -7.41 -8.08 3.85
CA LEU A 132 -7.93 -9.39 3.46
C LEU A 132 -8.58 -9.36 2.08
N ALA A 133 -9.27 -8.28 1.74
CA ALA A 133 -9.77 -8.04 0.39
C ALA A 133 -8.62 -7.91 -0.61
N ALA A 134 -7.51 -7.25 -0.25
CA ALA A 134 -6.32 -7.16 -1.10
C ALA A 134 -5.67 -8.55 -1.32
N LEU A 135 -5.53 -9.34 -0.26
CA LEU A 135 -5.02 -10.71 -0.33
C LEU A 135 -5.91 -11.61 -1.19
N ALA A 136 -7.24 -11.42 -1.16
CA ALA A 136 -8.17 -12.11 -2.04
C ALA A 136 -8.02 -11.69 -3.51
N VAL A 137 -7.75 -10.42 -3.82
CA VAL A 137 -7.44 -10.02 -5.20
C VAL A 137 -6.15 -10.67 -5.69
N ILE A 138 -5.14 -10.76 -4.82
CA ILE A 138 -3.81 -11.26 -5.18
C ILE A 138 -3.76 -12.78 -5.30
N SER A 139 -4.41 -13.52 -4.39
CA SER A 139 -4.50 -14.98 -4.48
C SER A 139 -5.35 -15.43 -5.67
N ASN A 140 -6.21 -14.57 -6.21
CA ASN A 140 -6.93 -14.82 -7.46
C ASN A 140 -6.01 -14.84 -8.70
N ILE A 141 -4.80 -14.28 -8.60
CA ILE A 141 -3.78 -14.33 -9.65
C ILE A 141 -2.81 -15.47 -9.35
N PRO A 142 -2.79 -16.54 -10.17
CA PRO A 142 -1.95 -17.69 -9.92
C PRO A 142 -0.47 -17.32 -9.73
N GLY A 143 0.16 -17.75 -8.64
CA GLY A 143 1.59 -17.55 -8.41
C GLY A 143 1.99 -16.16 -7.92
N LEU A 144 1.07 -15.20 -7.80
CA LEU A 144 1.42 -13.83 -7.36
C LEU A 144 1.66 -13.78 -5.85
N LEU A 145 0.77 -14.37 -5.06
CA LEU A 145 0.89 -14.41 -3.60
C LEU A 145 2.13 -15.19 -3.15
N GLU A 146 2.44 -16.30 -3.82
CA GLU A 146 3.56 -17.17 -3.52
C GLU A 146 4.90 -16.45 -3.63
N GLN A 147 4.99 -15.41 -4.47
CA GLN A 147 6.20 -14.61 -4.62
C GLN A 147 6.53 -13.78 -3.37
N LEU A 148 5.57 -13.52 -2.48
CA LEU A 148 5.76 -12.77 -1.25
C LEU A 148 6.40 -13.61 -0.13
N CYS A 149 6.20 -14.93 -0.14
CA CYS A 149 6.89 -15.84 0.77
C CYS A 149 8.24 -16.24 0.17
N VAL A 150 9.33 -15.61 0.64
CA VAL A 150 10.67 -15.80 0.07
C VAL A 150 11.26 -17.15 0.46
N LYS A 151 11.19 -17.49 1.75
CA LYS A 151 11.78 -18.70 2.31
C LYS A 151 11.11 -19.07 3.62
N ARG A 152 11.00 -20.36 3.91
CA ARG A 152 10.41 -20.86 5.15
C ARG A 152 11.02 -22.20 5.56
N ASN A 153 10.95 -22.50 6.85
CA ASN A 153 11.23 -23.81 7.41
C ASN A 153 10.17 -24.10 8.49
N GLU A 154 9.20 -24.95 8.15
CA GLU A 154 8.05 -25.25 9.01
C GLU A 154 8.41 -26.07 10.27
N GLU A 155 9.53 -26.82 10.24
CA GLU A 155 10.02 -27.58 11.40
C GLU A 155 10.55 -26.65 12.49
N ILE A 156 11.39 -25.69 12.09
CA ILE A 156 11.91 -24.63 12.95
C ILE A 156 10.82 -23.60 13.29
N GLY A 157 9.82 -23.45 12.41
CA GLY A 157 8.73 -22.49 12.55
C GLY A 157 9.16 -21.07 12.20
N VAL A 158 9.94 -20.89 11.13
CA VAL A 158 10.42 -19.58 10.64
C VAL A 158 9.95 -19.33 9.21
N TYR A 159 9.45 -18.11 8.95
CA TYR A 159 8.87 -17.70 7.66
C TYR A 159 9.36 -16.31 7.30
N GLY A 160 9.95 -16.16 6.12
CA GLY A 160 10.45 -14.92 5.56
C GLY A 160 9.54 -14.39 4.45
N PHE A 161 9.17 -13.13 4.55
CA PHE A 161 8.28 -12.41 3.64
C PHE A 161 8.93 -11.15 3.10
N ILE A 162 8.41 -10.65 1.98
CA ILE A 162 8.69 -9.31 1.46
C ILE A 162 7.40 -8.54 1.23
N PHE A 163 7.44 -7.23 1.45
CA PHE A 163 6.35 -6.30 1.19
C PHE A 163 6.93 -5.03 0.55
N PHE A 164 6.12 -4.35 -0.24
CA PHE A 164 6.45 -3.05 -0.79
C PHE A 164 5.99 -1.97 0.19
N LYS A 165 6.89 -1.06 0.56
CA LYS A 165 6.62 0.01 1.50
C LYS A 165 7.43 1.24 1.14
N ASP A 166 6.78 2.40 1.11
CA ASP A 166 7.43 3.69 0.84
C ASP A 166 8.34 3.68 -0.41
N GLY A 167 7.90 3.01 -1.46
CA GLY A 167 8.61 2.97 -2.74
C GLY A 167 9.70 1.91 -2.87
N ASP A 168 9.89 1.05 -1.86
CA ASP A 168 10.91 -0.01 -1.89
C ASP A 168 10.42 -1.34 -1.27
N TRP A 169 11.14 -2.43 -1.54
CA TRP A 169 10.84 -3.76 -1.02
C TRP A 169 11.55 -4.01 0.30
N VAL A 170 10.78 -4.23 1.36
CA VAL A 170 11.26 -4.53 2.70
C VAL A 170 11.03 -6.01 3.02
N SER A 171 11.96 -6.62 3.76
CA SER A 171 11.82 -8.00 4.22
C SER A 171 11.48 -8.08 5.70
N THR A 172 10.69 -9.09 6.06
CA THR A 172 10.39 -9.42 7.46
C THR A 172 10.42 -10.92 7.68
N VAL A 173 10.75 -11.34 8.89
CA VAL A 173 10.79 -12.75 9.28
C VAL A 173 9.97 -12.91 10.55
N VAL A 174 9.08 -13.89 10.58
CA VAL A 174 8.18 -14.18 11.72
C VAL A 174 8.24 -15.65 12.12
N ASP A 175 7.87 -15.95 13.36
CA ASP A 175 7.65 -17.31 13.84
C ASP A 175 6.20 -17.81 13.62
N ASP A 176 5.93 -19.09 13.89
CA ASP A 176 4.59 -19.72 13.80
C ASP A 176 3.68 -19.52 15.03
N GLN A 177 4.00 -18.61 15.97
CA GLN A 177 3.08 -18.27 17.07
C GLN A 177 1.92 -17.42 16.57
N VAL A 178 0.70 -17.75 16.98
CA VAL A 178 -0.54 -17.05 16.61
C VAL A 178 -1.44 -16.88 17.82
N PHE A 179 -2.25 -15.82 17.84
CA PHE A 179 -3.29 -15.65 18.85
C PHE A 179 -4.48 -16.56 18.56
N TYR A 180 -5.08 -17.08 19.62
CA TYR A 180 -6.25 -17.95 19.53
C TYR A 180 -7.31 -17.55 20.56
N LYS A 181 -8.58 -17.86 20.23
CA LYS A 181 -9.72 -17.83 21.15
C LYS A 181 -10.25 -19.24 21.40
N ILE A 182 -11.10 -19.34 22.41
CA ILE A 182 -11.88 -20.55 22.69
C ILE A 182 -13.31 -20.24 22.30
N ASP A 183 -13.84 -21.01 21.35
CA ASP A 183 -15.25 -20.92 20.99
C ASP A 183 -16.12 -21.28 22.21
N PRO A 184 -17.00 -20.38 22.69
CA PRO A 184 -17.79 -20.62 23.89
C PRO A 184 -18.81 -21.75 23.72
N LYS A 185 -19.20 -22.10 22.48
CA LYS A 185 -20.16 -23.17 22.19
C LYS A 185 -19.47 -24.51 22.04
N SER A 186 -18.38 -24.57 21.27
CA SER A 186 -17.71 -25.84 20.96
C SER A 186 -16.52 -26.16 21.89
N PHE A 187 -16.05 -25.19 22.67
CA PHE A 187 -14.82 -25.22 23.46
C PHE A 187 -13.57 -25.56 22.64
N ARG A 188 -13.65 -25.47 21.31
CA ARG A 188 -12.51 -25.65 20.42
C ARG A 188 -11.68 -24.38 20.37
N ARG A 189 -10.36 -24.55 20.20
CA ARG A 189 -9.46 -23.44 19.90
C ARG A 189 -9.64 -23.04 18.44
N GLN A 190 -9.74 -21.74 18.20
CA GLN A 190 -9.84 -21.14 16.88
C GLN A 190 -8.83 -19.98 16.80
N LEU A 191 -8.34 -19.69 15.60
CA LEU A 191 -7.52 -18.49 15.38
C LEU A 191 -8.33 -17.25 15.75
N TYR A 192 -7.65 -16.25 16.31
CA TYR A 192 -8.30 -15.02 16.75
C TYR A 192 -8.47 -14.03 15.59
N PHE A 193 -7.40 -13.81 14.85
CA PHE A 193 -7.35 -13.00 13.64
C PHE A 193 -7.68 -13.87 12.42
N SER A 194 -7.14 -13.55 11.24
CA SER A 194 -7.47 -14.27 10.01
C SER A 194 -7.24 -15.78 10.11
N SER A 195 -8.01 -16.53 9.32
CA SER A 195 -7.89 -17.99 9.25
C SER A 195 -8.20 -18.50 7.86
N CYS A 196 -7.60 -19.63 7.49
CA CYS A 196 -7.93 -20.30 6.24
C CYS A 196 -9.23 -21.11 6.41
N ASN A 197 -9.95 -21.35 5.31
CA ASN A 197 -11.15 -22.19 5.33
C ASN A 197 -10.86 -23.63 5.80
N ASP A 198 -9.70 -24.20 5.46
CA ASP A 198 -9.17 -25.43 6.06
C ASP A 198 -8.27 -25.08 7.25
N GLU A 199 -8.57 -25.64 8.43
CA GLU A 199 -7.82 -25.37 9.68
C GLU A 199 -6.34 -25.81 9.64
N ARG A 200 -5.94 -26.61 8.65
CA ARG A 200 -4.54 -27.02 8.46
C ARG A 200 -3.75 -26.01 7.65
N GLU A 201 -4.39 -25.14 6.89
CA GLU A 201 -3.72 -24.17 6.03
C GLU A 201 -3.42 -22.89 6.80
N SER A 202 -2.22 -22.34 6.63
CA SER A 202 -1.68 -21.32 7.53
C SER A 202 -0.99 -20.15 6.84
N TRP A 203 -1.03 -20.07 5.51
CA TRP A 203 -0.43 -18.94 4.79
C TRP A 203 -1.05 -17.60 5.22
N LEU A 204 -2.38 -17.54 5.37
CA LEU A 204 -3.11 -16.32 5.67
C LEU A 204 -2.76 -15.72 7.05
N PRO A 205 -2.92 -16.45 8.17
CA PRO A 205 -2.58 -15.91 9.49
C PRO A 205 -1.10 -15.54 9.63
N LEU A 206 -0.20 -16.24 8.92
CA LEU A 206 1.23 -15.91 8.95
C LEU A 206 1.56 -14.67 8.10
N MET A 207 0.83 -14.46 6.98
CA MET A 207 0.96 -13.27 6.15
C MET A 207 0.42 -12.04 6.88
N GLU A 208 -0.77 -12.11 7.46
CA GLU A 208 -1.38 -11.06 8.29
C GLU A 208 -0.46 -10.70 9.46
N LYS A 209 0.10 -11.69 10.17
CA LYS A 209 1.09 -11.44 11.23
C LYS A 209 2.34 -10.72 10.73
N ALA A 210 2.88 -11.13 9.57
CA ALA A 210 4.06 -10.50 8.99
C ALA A 210 3.76 -9.05 8.59
N TYR A 211 2.56 -8.80 8.08
CA TYR A 211 2.05 -7.48 7.74
C TYR A 211 1.86 -6.59 8.96
N ALA A 212 1.21 -7.10 10.02
CA ALA A 212 1.09 -6.44 11.32
C ALA A 212 2.48 -6.05 11.87
N LYS A 213 3.45 -6.97 11.85
CA LYS A 213 4.81 -6.71 12.33
C LYS A 213 5.50 -5.54 11.61
N ILE A 214 5.36 -5.42 10.29
CA ILE A 214 6.00 -4.31 9.54
C ILE A 214 5.25 -2.98 9.70
N HIS A 215 4.01 -3.03 10.20
CA HIS A 215 3.18 -1.89 10.54
C HIS A 215 3.14 -1.59 12.04
N GLY A 216 3.81 -2.39 12.88
CA GLY A 216 3.96 -2.15 14.31
C GLY A 216 3.28 -3.24 15.14
N ASP A 217 1.99 -3.47 14.89
CA ASP A 217 1.12 -4.38 15.65
C ASP A 217 -0.17 -4.72 14.85
N TYR A 218 -1.13 -5.40 15.48
CA TYR A 218 -2.42 -5.72 14.86
C TYR A 218 -3.44 -4.57 14.83
N GLU A 219 -3.41 -3.63 15.78
CA GLU A 219 -4.31 -2.47 15.83
C GLU A 219 -4.01 -1.49 14.68
N THR A 220 -2.73 -1.27 14.39
CA THR A 220 -2.24 -0.35 13.34
C THR A 220 -2.60 -0.76 11.91
N ILE A 221 -3.05 -2.00 11.71
CA ILE A 221 -3.54 -2.48 10.41
C ILE A 221 -5.07 -2.47 10.31
N GLU A 222 -5.77 -1.99 11.33
CA GLU A 222 -7.22 -1.76 11.27
C GLU A 222 -7.51 -0.48 10.46
N GLY A 223 -8.46 -0.58 9.52
CA GLY A 223 -8.83 0.55 8.66
C GLY A 223 -7.84 0.84 7.52
N GLY A 224 -8.34 0.88 6.30
CA GLY A 224 -7.54 1.20 5.13
C GLY A 224 -8.30 1.00 3.82
N PHE A 225 -7.60 1.21 2.71
CA PHE A 225 -8.13 1.04 1.37
C PHE A 225 -7.54 -0.19 0.70
N THR A 226 -8.38 -1.00 0.05
CA THR A 226 -7.96 -2.24 -0.60
C THR A 226 -6.82 -1.99 -1.59
N SER A 227 -6.85 -0.85 -2.29
CA SER A 227 -5.81 -0.44 -3.25
C SER A 227 -4.44 -0.27 -2.61
N GLU A 228 -4.38 0.25 -1.38
CA GLU A 228 -3.14 0.42 -0.62
C GLU A 228 -2.56 -0.95 -0.24
N GLY A 229 -3.42 -1.86 0.23
CA GLY A 229 -3.00 -3.23 0.54
C GLY A 229 -2.48 -3.95 -0.70
N ILE A 230 -3.13 -3.76 -1.86
CA ILE A 230 -2.64 -4.31 -3.12
C ILE A 230 -1.30 -3.68 -3.52
N GLU A 231 -1.12 -2.36 -3.37
CA GLU A 231 0.18 -1.71 -3.60
C GLU A 231 1.27 -2.31 -2.72
N ASP A 232 1.02 -2.51 -1.43
CA ASP A 232 2.01 -3.01 -0.48
C ASP A 232 2.37 -4.49 -0.73
N LEU A 233 1.47 -5.22 -1.39
CA LEU A 233 1.66 -6.62 -1.77
C LEU A 233 2.17 -6.78 -3.20
N THR A 234 2.24 -5.73 -4.03
CA THR A 234 2.60 -5.86 -5.46
C THR A 234 3.65 -4.86 -5.96
N GLY A 235 3.85 -3.76 -5.26
CA GLY A 235 4.58 -2.58 -5.75
C GLY A 235 3.82 -1.76 -6.81
N GLY A 236 2.53 -2.05 -7.03
CA GLY A 236 1.68 -1.32 -7.96
C GLY A 236 1.42 0.13 -7.54
N ILE A 237 0.46 0.77 -8.20
CA ILE A 237 0.07 2.15 -7.89
C ILE A 237 -1.39 2.18 -7.46
N ALA A 238 -1.61 2.48 -6.18
CA ALA A 238 -2.93 2.68 -5.62
C ALA A 238 -3.58 3.99 -6.10
N SER A 239 -4.89 3.95 -6.27
CA SER A 239 -5.75 5.10 -6.55
C SER A 239 -7.18 4.73 -6.23
N ASN A 240 -8.01 5.70 -5.88
CA ASN A 240 -9.42 5.48 -5.58
C ASN A 240 -10.28 6.32 -6.51
N LEU A 241 -11.40 5.75 -6.94
CA LEU A 241 -12.34 6.38 -7.85
C LEU A 241 -13.74 6.34 -7.25
N LEU A 242 -14.38 7.49 -7.13
CA LEU A 242 -15.79 7.55 -6.77
C LEU A 242 -16.65 7.08 -7.94
N THR A 243 -17.60 6.18 -7.69
CA THR A 243 -18.49 5.67 -8.74
C THR A 243 -19.38 6.77 -9.33
N SER A 244 -19.67 7.80 -8.55
CA SER A 244 -20.37 9.03 -8.98
C SER A 244 -19.62 9.82 -10.04
N ASP A 245 -18.29 9.74 -10.04
CA ASP A 245 -17.41 10.57 -10.87
C ASP A 245 -17.09 9.89 -12.22
N ILE A 246 -17.62 8.68 -12.43
CA ILE A 246 -17.49 7.96 -13.70
C ILE A 246 -18.43 8.59 -14.74
N LEU A 247 -17.85 9.43 -15.60
CA LEU A 247 -18.57 10.12 -16.67
C LEU A 247 -19.18 9.14 -17.70
N ASP A 248 -18.36 8.25 -18.25
CA ASP A 248 -18.78 7.27 -19.25
C ASP A 248 -18.60 5.85 -18.71
N LYS A 249 -19.72 5.27 -18.26
CA LYS A 249 -19.80 3.93 -17.68
C LYS A 249 -19.52 2.82 -18.71
N ASP A 250 -19.81 3.06 -19.99
CA ASP A 250 -19.52 2.10 -21.06
C ASP A 250 -18.03 2.07 -21.41
N ARG A 251 -17.41 3.25 -21.50
CA ARG A 251 -15.97 3.38 -21.67
C ARG A 251 -15.22 2.80 -20.48
N PHE A 252 -15.65 3.11 -19.25
CA PHE A 252 -15.04 2.56 -18.04
C PHE A 252 -15.10 1.03 -18.01
N TRP A 253 -16.22 0.44 -18.40
CA TRP A 253 -16.32 -1.02 -18.53
C TRP A 253 -15.28 -1.59 -19.51
N LYS A 254 -15.18 -0.99 -20.70
CA LYS A 254 -14.29 -1.47 -21.78
C LYS A 254 -12.81 -1.26 -21.47
N GLU A 255 -12.47 -0.10 -20.91
CA GLU A 255 -11.09 0.34 -20.71
C GLU A 255 -10.52 -0.03 -19.34
N GLU A 256 -11.34 -0.16 -18.29
CA GLU A 256 -10.87 -0.45 -16.93
C GLU A 256 -11.36 -1.83 -16.44
N MET A 257 -12.67 -2.05 -16.34
CA MET A 257 -13.22 -3.28 -15.76
C MET A 257 -12.76 -4.54 -16.52
N LYS A 258 -12.75 -4.52 -17.87
CA LYS A 258 -12.27 -5.65 -18.68
C LYS A 258 -10.76 -5.94 -18.55
N LYS A 259 -9.99 -5.06 -17.91
CA LYS A 259 -8.56 -5.24 -17.62
C LYS A 259 -8.28 -5.77 -16.21
N VAL A 260 -9.32 -6.07 -15.42
CA VAL A 260 -9.22 -6.76 -14.13
C VAL A 260 -8.34 -8.01 -14.24
N ASN A 261 -7.46 -8.20 -13.26
CA ASN A 261 -6.46 -9.28 -13.17
C ASN A 261 -5.40 -9.32 -14.28
N LYS A 262 -5.32 -8.29 -15.13
CA LYS A 262 -4.31 -8.19 -16.20
C LYS A 262 -3.37 -7.01 -16.00
N HIS A 263 -3.92 -5.81 -15.94
CA HIS A 263 -3.16 -4.56 -15.74
C HIS A 263 -3.65 -3.79 -14.51
N THR A 264 -4.82 -4.17 -14.00
CA THR A 264 -5.49 -3.47 -12.92
C THR A 264 -6.09 -4.48 -11.97
N LEU A 265 -5.87 -4.26 -10.68
CA LEU A 265 -6.42 -5.01 -9.57
C LEU A 265 -7.43 -4.12 -8.86
N LEU A 266 -8.61 -4.66 -8.56
CA LEU A 266 -9.74 -3.88 -8.09
C LEU A 266 -10.30 -4.41 -6.77
N GLY A 267 -10.54 -3.49 -5.85
CA GLY A 267 -11.45 -3.66 -4.73
C GLY A 267 -12.59 -2.66 -4.83
N CYS A 268 -13.55 -2.76 -3.92
CA CYS A 268 -14.65 -1.80 -3.81
C CYS A 268 -15.16 -1.74 -2.38
N CYS A 269 -15.73 -0.60 -2.00
CA CYS A 269 -16.30 -0.40 -0.69
C CYS A 269 -17.43 0.64 -0.72
N ILE A 270 -18.10 0.73 0.42
CA ILE A 270 -19.10 1.76 0.69
C ILE A 270 -18.57 2.56 1.88
N ASN A 271 -18.02 3.75 1.63
CA ASN A 271 -17.36 4.55 2.67
C ASN A 271 -18.30 5.08 3.75
N PHE A 272 -19.57 5.32 3.41
CA PHE A 272 -20.52 5.98 4.29
C PHE A 272 -21.71 5.09 4.62
N GLU A 273 -22.20 5.27 5.83
CA GLU A 273 -23.38 4.60 6.35
C GLU A 273 -24.64 5.32 5.84
N GLU A 274 -24.81 5.29 4.52
CA GLU A 274 -26.03 5.77 3.89
C GLU A 274 -27.11 4.70 4.01
N GLU A 275 -28.30 5.06 4.48
CA GLU A 275 -29.47 4.20 4.33
C GLU A 275 -29.74 4.00 2.85
N ASN A 276 -29.27 2.88 2.31
CA ASN A 276 -29.54 2.48 0.95
C ASN A 276 -30.33 1.16 1.01
N PRO A 277 -31.66 1.19 0.79
CA PRO A 277 -32.49 0.00 0.84
C PRO A 277 -32.10 -1.03 -0.23
N ASP A 278 -31.39 -0.60 -1.28
CA ASP A 278 -30.91 -1.46 -2.36
C ASP A 278 -29.57 -2.15 -2.04
N LYS A 279 -28.99 -1.98 -0.83
CA LYS A 279 -27.73 -2.63 -0.45
C LYS A 279 -27.84 -4.16 -0.39
N HIS A 280 -29.04 -4.74 -0.22
CA HIS A 280 -29.31 -6.16 -0.52
C HIS A 280 -28.22 -7.15 -0.03
N GLY A 281 -27.81 -7.08 1.24
CA GLY A 281 -26.78 -7.95 1.83
C GLY A 281 -25.33 -7.42 1.77
N ILE A 282 -25.09 -6.29 1.09
CA ILE A 282 -23.79 -5.60 1.05
C ILE A 282 -23.59 -4.71 2.28
N GLN A 283 -22.43 -4.83 2.91
CA GLN A 283 -22.06 -4.15 4.14
C GLN A 283 -21.37 -2.81 3.88
N SER A 284 -21.68 -1.83 4.72
CA SER A 284 -21.05 -0.51 4.69
C SER A 284 -19.79 -0.50 5.53
N LYS A 285 -18.86 0.44 5.26
CA LYS A 285 -17.56 0.53 5.93
C LYS A 285 -16.78 -0.79 5.90
N HIS A 286 -16.92 -1.52 4.80
CA HIS A 286 -16.33 -2.84 4.60
C HIS A 286 -15.75 -2.97 3.19
N ALA A 287 -14.61 -3.63 3.08
CA ALA A 287 -13.90 -3.83 1.83
C ALA A 287 -14.31 -5.14 1.16
N TYR A 288 -14.47 -5.09 -0.17
CA TYR A 288 -14.77 -6.23 -1.02
C TYR A 288 -13.74 -6.31 -2.16
N SER A 289 -13.45 -7.52 -2.63
CA SER A 289 -12.56 -7.75 -3.77
C SER A 289 -13.36 -7.90 -5.05
N VAL A 290 -12.90 -7.31 -6.15
CA VAL A 290 -13.43 -7.61 -7.49
C VAL A 290 -12.56 -8.69 -8.11
N LEU A 291 -13.08 -9.92 -8.12
CA LEU A 291 -12.34 -11.10 -8.57
C LEU A 291 -12.39 -11.31 -10.09
N ASN A 292 -13.46 -10.91 -10.76
CA ASN A 292 -13.58 -11.08 -12.22
C ASN A 292 -14.71 -10.22 -12.80
N VAL A 293 -14.77 -10.13 -14.13
CA VAL A 293 -15.87 -9.53 -14.86
C VAL A 293 -16.26 -10.40 -16.06
N ALA A 294 -17.54 -10.37 -16.44
CA ALA A 294 -18.04 -11.15 -17.56
C ALA A 294 -19.15 -10.41 -18.33
N GLU A 295 -19.30 -10.75 -19.61
CA GLU A 295 -20.48 -10.43 -20.40
C GLU A 295 -21.21 -11.74 -20.73
N TYR A 296 -22.46 -11.86 -20.29
CA TYR A 296 -23.27 -13.05 -20.51
C TYR A 296 -24.70 -12.64 -20.89
N ASN A 297 -25.22 -13.15 -22.00
CA ASN A 297 -26.56 -12.82 -22.52
C ASN A 297 -26.87 -11.31 -22.56
N ASN A 298 -25.92 -10.51 -23.05
CA ASN A 298 -25.98 -9.04 -23.10
C ASN A 298 -26.03 -8.32 -21.74
N GLU A 299 -25.83 -9.03 -20.62
CA GLU A 299 -25.63 -8.43 -19.31
C GLU A 299 -24.14 -8.37 -18.97
N ARG A 300 -23.73 -7.31 -18.28
CA ARG A 300 -22.39 -7.12 -17.74
C ARG A 300 -22.41 -7.47 -16.26
N LEU A 301 -21.56 -8.39 -15.85
CA LEU A 301 -21.55 -8.96 -14.50
C LEU A 301 -20.18 -8.78 -13.84
N VAL A 302 -20.20 -8.45 -12.56
CA VAL A 302 -19.01 -8.30 -11.71
C VAL A 302 -19.01 -9.43 -10.68
N HIS A 303 -17.89 -10.15 -10.56
CA HIS A 303 -17.69 -11.18 -9.56
C HIS A 303 -16.96 -10.58 -8.37
N ILE A 304 -17.57 -10.65 -7.19
CA ILE A 304 -17.14 -9.95 -5.99
C ILE A 304 -16.98 -10.94 -4.84
N ARG A 305 -16.05 -10.62 -3.93
CA ARG A 305 -15.75 -11.40 -2.72
C ARG A 305 -15.84 -10.55 -1.46
N ASN A 306 -16.60 -11.02 -0.48
CA ASN A 306 -16.61 -10.54 0.89
C ASN A 306 -15.53 -11.27 1.72
N PRO A 307 -14.47 -10.61 2.23
CA PRO A 307 -13.39 -11.29 2.97
C PRO A 307 -13.83 -12.03 4.25
N TRP A 308 -15.07 -11.86 4.74
CA TRP A 308 -15.62 -12.66 5.83
C TRP A 308 -15.79 -14.14 5.48
N GLY A 309 -15.95 -14.48 4.19
CA GLY A 309 -16.28 -15.87 3.81
C GLY A 309 -17.74 -16.26 3.95
N GLU A 310 -18.60 -15.27 4.15
CA GLU A 310 -20.05 -15.40 4.29
C GLU A 310 -20.69 -14.03 4.01
N VAL A 311 -22.02 -13.99 3.97
CA VAL A 311 -22.83 -12.78 3.77
C VAL A 311 -22.62 -12.18 2.37
N GLU A 312 -23.61 -12.42 1.52
CA GLU A 312 -23.55 -12.16 0.09
C GLU A 312 -24.69 -11.26 -0.40
N TRP A 313 -24.52 -10.77 -1.63
CA TRP A 313 -25.56 -10.11 -2.40
C TRP A 313 -26.82 -10.97 -2.51
N ASN A 314 -28.00 -10.37 -2.32
CA ASN A 314 -29.30 -11.07 -2.40
C ASN A 314 -30.23 -10.59 -3.53
N GLY A 315 -29.70 -9.81 -4.49
CA GLY A 315 -30.45 -9.38 -5.68
C GLY A 315 -30.23 -10.28 -6.90
N ASP A 316 -30.37 -9.70 -8.11
CA ASP A 316 -30.15 -10.40 -9.38
C ASP A 316 -28.75 -11.02 -9.44
N TRP A 317 -28.64 -12.28 -9.89
CA TRP A 317 -27.37 -13.05 -9.96
C TRP A 317 -26.72 -13.41 -8.61
N SER A 318 -27.40 -13.18 -7.49
CA SER A 318 -27.07 -13.83 -6.22
C SER A 318 -27.13 -15.36 -6.33
N ASP A 319 -26.54 -16.08 -5.39
CA ASP A 319 -26.47 -17.54 -5.35
C ASP A 319 -27.81 -18.25 -5.54
N GLY A 320 -28.87 -17.70 -4.94
CA GLY A 320 -30.24 -18.21 -5.04
C GLY A 320 -31.04 -17.68 -6.23
N SER A 321 -30.45 -16.87 -7.12
CA SER A 321 -31.16 -16.18 -8.18
C SER A 321 -31.72 -17.14 -9.24
N GLU A 322 -32.98 -16.94 -9.63
CA GLU A 322 -33.63 -17.69 -10.71
C GLU A 322 -32.99 -17.46 -12.10
N LYS A 323 -32.10 -16.46 -12.22
CA LYS A 323 -31.33 -16.21 -13.45
C LYS A 323 -30.27 -17.28 -13.73
N TRP A 324 -29.87 -18.05 -12.71
CA TRP A 324 -28.89 -19.12 -12.88
C TRP A 324 -29.46 -20.29 -13.68
N THR A 325 -28.90 -20.50 -14.87
CA THR A 325 -29.11 -21.71 -15.68
C THR A 325 -27.88 -22.61 -15.56
N PRO A 326 -28.00 -23.94 -15.82
CA PRO A 326 -26.84 -24.83 -15.85
C PRO A 326 -25.71 -24.33 -16.78
N GLU A 327 -26.09 -23.71 -17.90
CA GLU A 327 -25.17 -23.09 -18.86
C GLU A 327 -24.48 -21.87 -18.25
N ALA A 328 -25.21 -20.99 -17.56
CA ALA A 328 -24.66 -19.81 -16.91
C ALA A 328 -23.73 -20.18 -15.74
N MET A 329 -24.14 -21.12 -14.87
CA MET A 329 -23.31 -21.60 -13.76
C MET A 329 -21.97 -22.14 -14.26
N LYS A 330 -21.99 -22.92 -15.35
CA LYS A 330 -20.76 -23.44 -15.97
C LYS A 330 -19.93 -22.32 -16.63
N ALA A 331 -20.55 -21.40 -17.35
CA ALA A 331 -19.86 -20.33 -18.07
C ALA A 331 -19.17 -19.34 -17.11
N LEU A 332 -19.84 -19.00 -16.01
CA LEU A 332 -19.37 -18.05 -15.01
C LEU A 332 -18.64 -18.72 -13.83
N LYS A 333 -18.51 -20.06 -13.84
CA LYS A 333 -17.89 -20.87 -12.79
C LYS A 333 -18.47 -20.56 -11.40
N HIS A 334 -19.78 -20.43 -11.34
CA HIS A 334 -20.50 -20.13 -10.11
C HIS A 334 -20.95 -21.43 -9.42
N GLU A 335 -20.85 -21.46 -8.10
CA GLU A 335 -21.37 -22.50 -7.21
C GLU A 335 -22.32 -21.84 -6.21
N ASN A 336 -23.51 -22.41 -6.01
CA ASN A 336 -24.48 -21.89 -5.04
C ASN A 336 -24.06 -22.35 -3.64
N LYS A 337 -23.37 -21.47 -2.92
CA LYS A 337 -22.81 -21.73 -1.60
C LYS A 337 -22.46 -20.39 -0.95
N ASP A 338 -22.93 -20.19 0.28
CA ASP A 338 -22.50 -19.08 1.14
C ASP A 338 -21.01 -19.25 1.49
N ASP A 339 -20.16 -18.72 0.61
CA ASP A 339 -18.71 -18.67 0.75
C ASP A 339 -18.18 -17.24 0.65
N GLY A 340 -19.09 -16.26 0.57
CA GLY A 340 -18.89 -14.84 0.42
C GLY A 340 -18.49 -14.43 -1.00
N GLN A 341 -18.74 -15.24 -2.04
CA GLN A 341 -18.53 -14.86 -3.44
C GLN A 341 -19.86 -14.77 -4.16
N PHE A 342 -20.05 -13.72 -4.95
CA PHE A 342 -21.29 -13.55 -5.70
C PHE A 342 -21.05 -12.80 -7.00
N TRP A 343 -21.96 -13.03 -7.95
CA TRP A 343 -22.06 -12.20 -9.15
C TRP A 343 -23.14 -11.15 -8.96
N MET A 344 -22.92 -9.96 -9.52
CA MET A 344 -23.95 -8.92 -9.57
C MET A 344 -23.91 -8.14 -10.89
N PRO A 345 -25.03 -7.54 -11.31
CA PRO A 345 -25.03 -6.64 -12.47
C PRO A 345 -24.11 -5.44 -12.28
N TYR A 346 -23.35 -5.08 -13.32
CA TYR A 346 -22.48 -3.90 -13.32
C TYR A 346 -23.22 -2.59 -13.02
N ARG A 347 -24.49 -2.49 -13.44
CA ARG A 347 -25.35 -1.36 -13.09
C ARG A 347 -25.55 -1.24 -11.58
N ASP A 348 -25.77 -2.36 -10.90
CA ASP A 348 -26.04 -2.40 -9.48
C ASP A 348 -24.74 -2.17 -8.70
N PHE A 349 -23.62 -2.72 -9.18
CA PHE A 349 -22.28 -2.43 -8.68
C PHE A 349 -22.01 -0.92 -8.60
N LEU A 350 -22.20 -0.18 -9.70
CA LEU A 350 -21.99 1.27 -9.72
C LEU A 350 -22.99 2.08 -8.88
N ARG A 351 -24.17 1.52 -8.60
CA ARG A 351 -25.21 2.18 -7.81
C ARG A 351 -24.99 2.00 -6.31
N ILE A 352 -24.47 0.84 -5.91
CA ILE A 352 -24.38 0.44 -4.50
C ILE A 352 -23.01 0.78 -3.92
N PHE A 353 -21.93 0.41 -4.62
CA PHE A 353 -20.58 0.75 -4.17
C PHE A 353 -20.30 2.22 -4.46
N THR A 354 -19.72 2.92 -3.49
CA THR A 354 -19.42 4.35 -3.62
C THR A 354 -17.99 4.59 -4.11
N THR A 355 -17.09 3.65 -3.83
CA THR A 355 -15.68 3.75 -4.20
C THR A 355 -15.17 2.47 -4.83
N ILE A 356 -14.40 2.63 -5.89
CA ILE A 356 -13.59 1.59 -6.53
C ILE A 356 -12.14 1.83 -6.13
N ASP A 357 -11.58 0.85 -5.44
CA ASP A 357 -10.17 0.82 -5.07
C ASP A 357 -9.40 0.23 -6.25
N ARG A 358 -8.53 1.01 -6.86
CA ARG A 358 -7.80 0.64 -8.08
C ARG A 358 -6.31 0.59 -7.82
N CYS A 359 -5.69 -0.56 -8.08
CA CYS A 359 -4.24 -0.68 -8.13
C CYS A 359 -3.76 -1.06 -9.54
N ARG A 360 -2.92 -0.21 -10.15
CA ARG A 360 -2.26 -0.51 -11.42
C ARG A 360 -1.03 -1.37 -11.15
N ILE A 361 -0.91 -2.49 -11.87
CA ILE A 361 0.23 -3.39 -11.81
C ILE A 361 1.10 -3.26 -13.07
N PHE A 362 2.37 -3.65 -12.95
CA PHE A 362 3.38 -3.49 -14.00
C PHE A 362 4.05 -4.82 -14.32
N ASP A 363 4.36 -5.03 -15.59
CA ASP A 363 5.19 -6.14 -16.04
C ASP A 363 6.67 -5.73 -16.15
N ALA A 364 7.52 -6.69 -16.50
CA ALA A 364 8.97 -6.49 -16.63
C ALA A 364 9.39 -5.50 -17.75
N SER A 365 8.48 -5.02 -18.59
CA SER A 365 8.75 -4.01 -19.62
C SER A 365 8.80 -2.59 -19.08
N TRP A 366 8.34 -2.36 -17.85
CA TRP A 366 8.40 -1.09 -17.16
C TRP A 366 9.66 -0.97 -16.31
N SER A 367 10.16 0.25 -16.18
CA SER A 367 11.18 0.65 -15.22
C SER A 367 10.65 1.74 -14.30
N VAL A 368 11.20 1.80 -13.09
CA VAL A 368 10.86 2.82 -12.09
C VAL A 368 12.13 3.52 -11.62
N ALA A 369 12.09 4.84 -11.54
CA ALA A 369 13.05 5.62 -10.75
C ALA A 369 12.31 6.26 -9.56
N SER A 370 13.00 6.37 -8.44
CA SER A 370 12.48 6.96 -7.22
C SER A 370 13.47 7.95 -6.60
N ASN A 371 12.95 9.01 -5.98
CA ASN A 371 13.74 9.94 -5.21
C ASN A 371 12.90 10.54 -4.07
N TRP A 372 13.53 10.78 -2.92
CA TRP A 372 12.90 11.35 -1.74
C TRP A 372 13.55 12.70 -1.39
N ILE A 373 12.73 13.69 -1.05
CA ILE A 373 13.19 15.00 -0.56
C ILE A 373 12.52 15.35 0.77
N SER A 374 13.19 16.16 1.58
CA SER A 374 12.53 16.89 2.67
C SER A 374 11.85 18.13 2.09
N TYR A 375 10.57 18.31 2.39
CA TYR A 375 9.76 19.40 1.89
C TYR A 375 9.17 20.20 3.05
N ASN A 376 9.40 21.52 3.07
CA ASN A 376 8.79 22.39 4.07
C ASN A 376 7.38 22.79 3.60
N ILE A 377 6.37 22.46 4.41
CA ILE A 377 4.98 22.84 4.18
C ILE A 377 4.81 24.34 4.49
N GLU A 378 5.33 24.78 5.64
CA GLU A 378 5.21 26.15 6.14
C GLU A 378 6.52 26.59 6.82
N PRO A 379 7.14 27.72 6.40
CA PRO A 379 6.91 28.40 5.13
C PRO A 379 7.26 27.48 3.95
N ARG A 380 6.47 27.55 2.87
CA ARG A 380 6.54 26.59 1.78
C ARG A 380 7.91 26.61 1.08
N SER A 381 8.57 25.45 1.01
CA SER A 381 9.83 25.29 0.26
C SER A 381 9.59 25.27 -1.25
N SER A 382 10.62 25.63 -2.02
CA SER A 382 10.62 25.58 -3.49
C SER A 382 11.01 24.21 -4.06
N GLY A 383 10.88 23.15 -3.23
CA GLY A 383 11.25 21.78 -3.56
C GLY A 383 10.54 21.27 -4.80
N ARG A 384 11.28 20.55 -5.65
CA ARG A 384 10.84 20.07 -6.96
C ARG A 384 11.66 18.87 -7.40
N PHE A 385 11.11 18.13 -8.36
CA PHE A 385 11.78 17.00 -9.00
C PHE A 385 11.97 17.27 -10.49
N HIS A 386 13.06 16.76 -11.05
CA HIS A 386 13.30 16.76 -12.48
C HIS A 386 13.51 15.34 -12.96
N PHE A 387 12.88 14.98 -14.07
CA PHE A 387 13.13 13.71 -14.73
C PHE A 387 13.31 13.91 -16.24
N GLU A 388 14.09 13.02 -16.85
CA GLU A 388 14.37 13.06 -18.28
C GLU A 388 13.96 11.74 -18.93
N LEU A 389 13.28 11.85 -20.06
CA LEU A 389 12.95 10.73 -20.95
C LEU A 389 13.82 10.83 -22.20
N THR A 390 14.50 9.74 -22.54
CA THR A 390 15.33 9.58 -23.74
C THR A 390 14.49 9.28 -24.98
N LYS A 391 13.26 8.79 -24.81
CA LYS A 391 12.31 8.48 -25.88
C LYS A 391 10.87 8.77 -25.46
N ARG A 392 9.97 8.91 -26.43
CA ARG A 392 8.53 8.96 -26.19
C ARG A 392 8.09 7.71 -25.42
N SER A 393 7.35 7.89 -24.33
CA SER A 393 6.99 6.79 -23.45
C SER A 393 5.69 7.05 -22.68
N SER A 394 4.94 5.96 -22.46
CA SER A 394 3.87 5.94 -21.47
C SER A 394 4.49 6.07 -20.08
N THR A 395 4.05 7.06 -19.33
CA THR A 395 4.68 7.48 -18.07
C THR A 395 3.64 7.63 -16.98
N VAL A 396 3.89 7.03 -15.82
CA VAL A 396 3.08 7.21 -14.61
C VAL A 396 3.91 7.89 -13.55
N ILE A 397 3.42 9.02 -13.04
CA ILE A 397 4.10 9.83 -12.02
C ILE A 397 3.31 9.70 -10.73
N VAL A 398 3.98 9.34 -9.64
CA VAL A 398 3.39 9.15 -8.31
C VAL A 398 4.14 9.99 -7.30
N LEU A 399 3.42 10.85 -6.58
CA LEU A 399 3.91 11.55 -5.41
C LEU A 399 3.32 10.88 -4.17
N SER A 400 4.18 10.49 -3.23
CA SER A 400 3.79 9.82 -1.99
C SER A 400 4.41 10.49 -0.77
N GLN A 401 3.73 10.36 0.36
CA GLN A 401 4.29 10.59 1.70
C GLN A 401 4.48 9.23 2.40
N PRO A 402 5.29 9.16 3.48
CA PRO A 402 5.49 7.92 4.22
C PRO A 402 4.19 7.34 4.77
N ASP A 403 4.09 6.02 4.82
CA ASP A 403 2.96 5.35 5.47
C ASP A 403 2.94 5.65 6.98
N THR A 404 1.88 6.30 7.44
CA THR A 404 1.77 6.75 8.83
C THR A 404 1.35 5.65 9.81
N ARG A 405 0.86 4.49 9.33
CA ARG A 405 0.31 3.41 10.18
C ARG A 405 1.31 2.86 11.19
N TYR A 406 2.60 2.84 10.81
CA TYR A 406 3.67 2.44 11.71
C TYR A 406 3.77 3.30 12.98
N TYR A 407 3.14 4.47 12.97
CA TYR A 407 3.30 5.51 13.95
C TYR A 407 1.97 5.85 14.63
N GLY A 408 1.00 4.93 14.71
CA GLY A 408 -0.37 5.17 15.21
C GLY A 408 -0.44 6.01 16.52
N SER A 409 0.48 5.80 17.46
CA SER A 409 0.54 6.55 18.73
C SER A 409 1.08 7.98 18.62
N PHE A 410 1.58 8.36 17.45
CA PHE A 410 2.22 9.64 17.12
C PHE A 410 1.55 10.33 15.92
N GLU A 411 0.34 9.92 15.57
CA GLU A 411 -0.41 10.51 14.46
C GLU A 411 -0.54 12.03 14.62
N SER A 412 -0.14 12.72 13.57
CA SER A 412 -0.27 14.16 13.42
C SER A 412 -1.69 14.61 13.74
N GLU A 413 -1.81 15.76 14.41
CA GLU A 413 -3.09 16.47 14.55
C GLU A 413 -3.60 17.02 13.20
N PHE A 414 -2.85 16.78 12.12
CA PHE A 414 -3.12 17.27 10.79
C PHE A 414 -3.00 16.18 9.74
N ASN A 415 -3.89 16.24 8.76
CA ASN A 415 -3.85 15.47 7.53
C ASN A 415 -3.15 16.27 6.43
N ASN A 416 -2.28 15.59 5.67
CA ASN A 416 -1.59 16.18 4.52
C ASN A 416 -2.21 15.64 3.23
N THR A 417 -2.81 16.53 2.44
CA THR A 417 -3.34 16.24 1.10
C THR A 417 -2.28 16.57 0.06
N LEU A 418 -1.90 15.59 -0.75
CA LEU A 418 -0.86 15.73 -1.78
C LEU A 418 -1.45 16.09 -3.14
N SER A 419 -0.81 17.00 -3.85
CA SER A 419 -1.04 17.28 -5.28
C SER A 419 0.27 17.69 -5.94
N PHE A 420 0.34 17.68 -7.26
CA PHE A 420 1.50 18.14 -7.99
C PHE A 420 1.15 18.62 -9.40
N HIS A 421 2.03 19.44 -9.93
CA HIS A 421 1.98 19.94 -11.30
C HIS A 421 3.17 19.40 -12.10
N VAL A 422 2.93 19.04 -13.35
CA VAL A 422 3.95 18.59 -14.30
C VAL A 422 4.12 19.65 -15.38
N TYR A 423 5.36 20.07 -15.60
CA TYR A 423 5.76 21.05 -16.62
C TYR A 423 6.73 20.40 -17.61
N ASP A 424 6.69 20.82 -18.87
CA ASP A 424 7.71 20.47 -19.86
C ASP A 424 8.95 21.37 -19.73
N LYS A 425 9.92 21.15 -20.63
CA LYS A 425 11.17 21.91 -20.72
C LYS A 425 11.00 23.41 -20.98
N ASP A 426 9.84 23.83 -21.48
CA ASP A 426 9.51 25.21 -21.83
C ASP A 426 8.63 25.86 -20.73
N ASP A 427 8.62 25.26 -19.53
CA ASP A 427 7.79 25.62 -18.37
C ASP A 427 6.28 25.65 -18.67
N LYS A 428 5.84 24.92 -19.70
CA LYS A 428 4.43 24.80 -20.02
C LYS A 428 3.82 23.70 -19.16
N LEU A 429 2.75 24.07 -18.46
CA LEU A 429 1.98 23.14 -17.65
C LEU A 429 1.31 22.06 -18.52
N ILE A 430 1.64 20.79 -18.25
CA ILE A 430 1.07 19.62 -18.90
C ILE A 430 -0.13 19.08 -18.12
N ARG A 431 0.02 18.94 -16.80
CA ARG A 431 -0.97 18.29 -15.94
C ARG A 431 -0.98 18.89 -14.54
N ARG A 432 -2.18 19.01 -13.97
CA ARG A 432 -2.40 19.17 -12.54
C ARG A 432 -3.04 17.91 -11.98
N THR A 433 -2.53 17.40 -10.88
CA THR A 433 -3.22 16.34 -10.14
C THR A 433 -4.14 16.96 -9.09
N LYS A 434 -5.21 16.24 -8.79
CA LYS A 434 -6.12 16.54 -7.68
C LYS A 434 -6.40 15.22 -6.97
N VAL A 435 -6.50 15.27 -5.65
CA VAL A 435 -7.00 14.15 -4.87
C VAL A 435 -8.48 13.99 -5.16
N THR A 436 -8.88 12.79 -5.60
CA THR A 436 -10.27 12.46 -5.91
C THR A 436 -11.03 12.02 -4.66
N VAL A 437 -10.35 11.32 -3.74
CA VAL A 437 -10.94 10.82 -2.50
C VAL A 437 -10.20 11.44 -1.31
N PRO A 438 -10.83 12.38 -0.57
CA PRO A 438 -10.17 13.17 0.48
C PRO A 438 -9.52 12.38 1.62
N PHE A 439 -9.86 11.09 1.77
CA PHE A 439 -9.38 10.25 2.86
C PHE A 439 -8.27 9.28 2.44
N SER A 440 -8.00 9.09 1.14
CA SER A 440 -6.82 8.36 0.67
C SER A 440 -5.69 9.37 0.45
N LEU A 441 -4.86 9.51 1.48
CA LEU A 441 -3.87 10.59 1.57
C LEU A 441 -2.45 10.12 1.22
N ARG A 442 -2.20 8.81 1.16
CA ARG A 442 -0.84 8.25 1.07
C ARG A 442 -0.11 8.64 -0.21
N SER A 443 -0.82 8.67 -1.34
CA SER A 443 -0.23 9.06 -2.62
C SER A 443 -1.24 9.67 -3.60
N VAL A 444 -0.72 10.40 -4.58
CA VAL A 444 -1.46 10.92 -5.73
C VAL A 444 -0.67 10.61 -7.00
N ASN A 445 -1.35 10.29 -8.09
CA ASN A 445 -0.70 9.93 -9.34
C ASN A 445 -1.40 10.49 -10.58
N CYS A 446 -0.70 10.45 -11.71
CA CYS A 446 -1.29 10.64 -13.03
C CYS A 446 -0.56 9.81 -14.09
N GLU A 447 -1.30 9.42 -15.12
CA GLU A 447 -0.79 8.72 -16.30
C GLU A 447 -0.76 9.66 -17.50
N LEU A 448 0.36 9.69 -18.23
CA LEU A 448 0.60 10.59 -19.36
C LEU A 448 1.37 9.86 -20.47
N GLU A 449 1.07 10.22 -21.71
CA GLU A 449 1.95 9.93 -22.85
C GLU A 449 2.86 11.14 -23.05
N LEU A 450 4.17 10.97 -22.83
CA LEU A 450 5.15 12.04 -22.87
C LEU A 450 6.17 11.82 -23.99
N GLU A 451 6.58 12.90 -24.65
CA GLU A 451 7.65 12.87 -25.65
C GLU A 451 9.02 12.83 -24.95
N ALA A 452 10.08 12.56 -25.73
CA ALA A 452 11.45 12.66 -25.20
C ALA A 452 11.75 14.10 -24.74
N GLY A 453 12.36 14.25 -23.57
CA GLY A 453 12.69 15.57 -23.02
C GLY A 453 12.75 15.59 -21.49
N LYS A 454 12.98 16.80 -20.98
CA LYS A 454 13.07 17.11 -19.55
C LYS A 454 11.73 17.61 -19.03
N TYR A 455 11.38 17.19 -17.83
CA TYR A 455 10.13 17.52 -17.17
C TYR A 455 10.37 17.91 -15.72
N THR A 456 9.60 18.86 -15.24
CA THR A 456 9.65 19.35 -13.86
C THR A 456 8.36 18.98 -13.14
N VAL A 457 8.47 18.37 -11.97
CA VAL A 457 7.34 18.06 -11.09
C VAL A 457 7.42 18.93 -9.84
N ILE A 458 6.40 19.76 -9.65
CA ILE A 458 6.29 20.65 -8.50
C ILE A 458 5.24 20.09 -7.53
N PRO A 459 5.63 19.60 -6.34
CA PRO A 459 4.70 19.13 -5.32
C PRO A 459 3.96 20.30 -4.66
N HIS A 460 2.73 20.04 -4.24
CA HIS A 460 1.84 20.90 -3.49
C HIS A 460 1.23 20.08 -2.33
N VAL A 461 1.48 20.52 -1.10
CA VAL A 461 0.93 19.88 0.11
C VAL A 461 -0.05 20.85 0.76
N ARG A 462 -1.29 20.42 0.97
CA ARG A 462 -2.28 21.12 1.79
C ARG A 462 -2.36 20.41 3.13
N ARG A 463 -2.19 21.15 4.22
CA ARG A 463 -2.28 20.63 5.59
C ARG A 463 -3.58 21.11 6.24
N GLU A 464 -4.34 20.19 6.81
CA GLU A 464 -5.64 20.47 7.46
C GLU A 464 -5.71 19.79 8.82
N PRO A 465 -6.36 20.38 9.83
CA PRO A 465 -6.61 19.69 11.10
C PRO A 465 -7.32 18.36 10.89
N ASN A 466 -6.98 17.37 11.71
CA ASN A 466 -7.61 16.06 11.68
C ASN A 466 -8.94 16.12 12.46
N ASP A 467 -10.06 16.21 11.75
CA ASP A 467 -11.41 16.32 12.32
C ASP A 467 -11.86 15.08 13.13
N ILE A 468 -11.06 14.02 13.18
CA ILE A 468 -11.38 12.75 13.86
C ILE A 468 -10.94 12.75 15.33
N LYS A 469 -9.98 13.61 15.73
CA LYS A 469 -9.61 13.71 17.17
C LYS A 469 -10.62 14.62 17.87
N PRO A 470 -11.33 14.14 18.92
CA PRO A 470 -12.09 15.05 19.77
C PRO A 470 -11.11 16.09 20.32
N LYS A 471 -11.47 17.37 20.18
CA LYS A 471 -10.74 18.44 20.86
C LYS A 471 -10.78 18.10 22.35
N PRO A 472 -9.65 18.18 23.08
CA PRO A 472 -9.74 18.18 24.53
C PRO A 472 -10.64 19.35 24.91
N ASP A 473 -11.83 19.05 25.43
CA ASP A 473 -12.76 20.09 25.88
C ASP A 473 -12.04 20.92 26.95
N GLU A 474 -11.82 22.21 26.68
CA GLU A 474 -11.19 23.15 27.62
C GLU A 474 -12.11 23.51 28.81
N ASP A 475 -13.21 22.79 29.04
CA ASP A 475 -14.26 23.19 29.99
C ASP A 475 -14.93 22.03 30.77
N GLU A 476 -14.20 20.98 31.14
CA GLU A 476 -14.63 20.13 32.27
C GLU A 476 -13.94 20.54 33.57
N SER A 477 -14.44 21.64 34.13
CA SER A 477 -14.38 21.86 35.57
C SER A 477 -14.96 20.64 36.28
N THR A 478 -14.20 20.12 37.24
CA THR A 478 -14.58 19.13 38.24
C THR A 478 -16.02 19.32 38.76
N ASP A 479 -16.96 18.49 38.28
CA ASP A 479 -18.09 17.97 39.06
C ASP A 479 -19.02 17.15 38.15
N ASN A 480 -18.78 15.84 38.08
CA ASN A 480 -19.86 14.89 37.85
C ASN A 480 -19.65 13.70 38.77
N ALA A 481 -20.17 13.87 39.98
CA ALA A 481 -20.34 12.82 40.95
C ALA A 481 -21.10 11.64 40.34
N ILE A 482 -20.52 10.45 40.51
CA ILE A 482 -21.09 9.15 40.20
C ILE A 482 -22.47 9.03 40.87
N ASP A 483 -23.52 8.74 40.10
CA ASP A 483 -24.82 8.32 40.62
C ASP A 483 -24.64 7.02 41.45
N PRO A 484 -24.93 7.01 42.77
CA PRO A 484 -24.65 5.86 43.64
C PRO A 484 -25.56 4.63 43.41
N ALA A 485 -26.45 4.63 42.42
CA ALA A 485 -27.49 3.60 42.28
C ALA A 485 -27.17 2.40 41.36
N MET A 486 -26.01 2.34 40.68
CA MET A 486 -25.61 1.16 39.89
C MET A 486 -24.44 0.40 40.49
N ARG A 487 -24.68 -0.23 41.65
CA ARG A 487 -23.91 -1.39 42.09
C ARG A 487 -24.49 -2.64 41.44
N VAL A 488 -23.76 -3.21 40.48
CA VAL A 488 -23.87 -4.64 40.16
C VAL A 488 -22.69 -5.32 40.85
N ASP A 489 -23.00 -6.30 41.68
CA ASP A 489 -22.07 -6.97 42.58
C ASP A 489 -20.87 -7.59 41.85
N GLY A 490 -19.66 -7.21 42.29
CA GLY A 490 -18.61 -8.19 42.51
C GLY A 490 -17.51 -8.39 41.46
N VAL A 491 -17.02 -7.34 40.77
CA VAL A 491 -15.63 -7.29 40.26
C VAL A 491 -15.13 -5.84 40.32
N GLU A 492 -14.29 -5.51 41.30
CA GLU A 492 -13.44 -4.32 41.23
C GLU A 492 -12.34 -4.61 40.19
N VAL A 493 -12.40 -3.97 39.02
CA VAL A 493 -11.26 -3.93 38.10
C VAL A 493 -10.27 -2.92 38.67
N VAL A 494 -9.35 -3.40 39.50
CA VAL A 494 -8.16 -2.63 39.90
C VAL A 494 -7.25 -2.56 38.69
N ILE A 495 -7.23 -1.43 37.99
CA ILE A 495 -6.19 -1.10 37.02
C ILE A 495 -4.95 -0.72 37.85
N GLU A 496 -4.08 -1.70 38.11
CA GLU A 496 -2.75 -1.38 38.64
C GLU A 496 -1.91 -0.73 37.54
N PRO A 497 -1.31 0.46 37.75
CA PRO A 497 -0.35 1.03 36.81
C PRO A 497 0.90 0.13 36.79
N VAL A 498 1.16 -0.49 35.65
CA VAL A 498 2.36 -1.33 35.47
C VAL A 498 3.56 -0.39 35.29
N GLU A 499 4.52 -0.46 36.22
CA GLU A 499 5.83 0.18 36.05
C GLU A 499 6.50 -0.37 34.80
N MET A 500 6.63 0.49 33.78
CA MET A 500 7.37 0.19 32.57
C MET A 500 8.87 0.34 32.85
N ASP A 501 9.69 -0.61 32.41
CA ASP A 501 11.12 -0.51 32.62
C ASP A 501 11.68 0.71 31.85
N LYS A 502 12.67 1.38 32.48
CA LYS A 502 13.24 2.63 31.97
C LYS A 502 13.88 2.47 30.60
N ASP A 503 14.44 1.31 30.27
CA ASP A 503 15.13 1.10 29.01
C ASP A 503 14.14 0.98 27.85
N THR A 504 12.99 0.34 28.07
CA THR A 504 11.87 0.30 27.10
C THR A 504 11.21 1.67 26.92
N TYR A 505 11.03 2.43 28.00
CA TYR A 505 10.52 3.82 27.92
C TYR A 505 11.48 4.72 27.14
N MET A 506 12.77 4.67 27.45
CA MET A 506 13.80 5.50 26.79
C MET A 506 14.00 5.10 25.33
N PHE A 507 13.93 3.80 24.98
CA PHE A 507 13.98 3.36 23.58
C PHE A 507 12.78 3.87 22.78
N ARG A 508 11.57 3.85 23.36
CA ARG A 508 10.36 4.42 22.74
C ARG A 508 10.47 5.92 22.57
N GLN A 509 10.98 6.63 23.58
CA GLN A 509 11.17 8.07 23.51
C GLN A 509 12.23 8.44 22.47
N HIS A 510 13.36 7.74 22.42
CA HIS A 510 14.40 7.98 21.41
C HIS A 510 13.94 7.68 19.98
N LYS A 511 13.15 6.61 19.79
CA LYS A 511 12.56 6.27 18.49
C LYS A 511 11.46 7.27 18.10
N ALA A 512 10.61 7.68 19.04
CA ALA A 512 9.61 8.72 18.85
C ALA A 512 10.24 10.10 18.56
N ASP A 513 11.37 10.43 19.17
CA ASP A 513 12.10 11.67 18.96
C ASP A 513 12.87 11.65 17.62
N LEU A 514 13.45 10.51 17.24
CA LEU A 514 14.03 10.28 15.91
C LEU A 514 12.96 10.28 14.80
N ILE A 515 11.71 9.94 15.13
CA ILE A 515 10.61 9.94 14.17
C ILE A 515 9.89 11.30 14.15
N ARG A 516 9.79 12.01 15.27
CA ARG A 516 9.47 13.44 15.28
C ARG A 516 10.44 14.20 14.39
N SER A 517 11.73 13.84 14.39
CA SER A 517 12.70 14.45 13.49
C SER A 517 12.53 14.04 12.01
N MET A 518 11.87 12.92 11.70
CA MET A 518 11.65 12.44 10.32
C MET A 518 10.25 12.70 9.74
N SER A 519 9.22 12.90 10.58
CA SER A 519 7.80 12.91 10.16
C SER A 519 7.15 14.29 10.31
N LEU A 520 7.52 15.05 11.35
CA LEU A 520 7.02 16.39 11.65
C LEU A 520 7.89 16.95 12.78
N ALA A 521 9.02 17.56 12.45
CA ALA A 521 9.74 18.33 13.44
C ALA A 521 9.12 19.72 13.46
N ARG A 522 8.44 20.10 14.56
CA ARG A 522 8.41 21.52 14.95
C ARG A 522 9.86 21.86 15.30
N ILE A 523 10.64 22.24 14.31
CA ILE A 523 12.00 22.74 14.54
C ILE A 523 11.81 24.16 15.07
N THR A 524 11.69 24.31 16.38
CA THR A 524 11.98 25.60 17.00
C THR A 524 13.48 25.82 16.84
N GLY A 525 13.90 27.02 16.42
CA GLY A 525 15.27 27.35 16.05
C GLY A 525 16.34 27.24 17.15
N ARG A 526 16.13 26.46 18.23
CA ARG A 526 17.11 26.22 19.29
C ARG A 526 18.12 25.11 18.97
N THR A 527 17.87 24.22 18.00
CA THR A 527 18.63 22.97 17.87
C THR A 527 19.66 22.91 16.73
N LEU A 528 20.07 24.04 16.14
CA LEU A 528 21.00 24.05 14.99
C LEU A 528 22.35 24.77 15.21
N LEU A 529 22.72 25.10 16.45
CA LEU A 529 24.07 25.59 16.73
C LEU A 529 24.67 24.73 17.85
N GLY A 530 25.52 23.78 17.46
CA GLY A 530 26.38 23.06 18.39
C GLY A 530 27.43 24.01 18.96
N VAL A 531 27.08 24.67 20.06
CA VAL A 531 27.99 25.49 20.85
C VAL A 531 27.81 25.07 22.30
N ASP A 532 28.92 24.70 22.92
CA ASP A 532 28.99 24.22 24.30
C ASP A 532 28.23 25.16 25.25
N ASP A 533 27.45 24.54 26.15
CA ASP A 533 26.74 25.17 27.25
C ASP A 533 27.74 25.85 28.19
N GLU A 534 27.88 27.18 28.09
CA GLU A 534 28.20 28.11 29.19
C GLU A 534 28.28 29.53 28.59
N ASP A 535 27.33 30.40 28.97
CA ASP A 535 27.16 31.81 28.58
C ASP A 535 26.29 32.12 27.34
N TYR A 536 24.97 32.19 27.52
CA TYR A 536 24.10 32.97 26.64
C TYR A 536 23.09 33.81 27.42
N GLU A 537 23.14 35.13 27.21
CA GLU A 537 22.04 36.04 27.52
C GLU A 537 20.88 35.74 26.55
N GLU A 538 19.66 35.62 27.08
CA GLU A 538 18.44 35.45 26.28
C GLU A 538 18.27 36.64 25.33
N ASP A 539 18.28 36.40 24.02
CA ASP A 539 17.85 37.40 23.03
C ASP A 539 16.31 37.41 22.98
N PRO A 540 15.64 38.47 23.47
CA PRO A 540 14.18 38.55 23.53
C PRO A 540 13.52 38.73 22.16
N ASP A 541 14.28 38.94 21.08
CA ASP A 541 13.78 39.11 19.69
C ASP A 541 13.94 37.86 18.81
N ALA A 542 14.44 36.74 19.33
CA ALA A 542 14.52 35.47 18.61
C ALA A 542 13.12 34.83 18.46
N SER A 543 12.35 35.27 17.46
CA SER A 543 11.05 34.68 17.15
C SER A 543 11.20 33.17 16.85
N GLU A 544 10.55 32.31 17.64
CA GLU A 544 10.43 30.88 17.36
C GLU A 544 9.68 30.67 16.03
N VAL A 545 10.41 30.49 14.92
CA VAL A 545 9.77 30.09 13.67
C VAL A 545 9.58 28.59 13.70
N SER A 546 8.33 28.15 13.81
CA SER A 546 7.97 26.75 13.62
C SER A 546 8.01 26.42 12.12
N THR A 547 8.96 25.59 11.69
CA THR A 547 8.95 25.01 10.35
C THR A 547 8.29 23.65 10.39
N TRP A 548 7.51 23.29 9.38
CA TRP A 548 6.86 21.99 9.27
C TRP A 548 7.37 21.20 8.07
N GLN A 549 8.28 20.26 8.32
CA GLN A 549 8.86 19.41 7.28
C GLN A 549 8.08 18.11 7.09
N LEU A 550 7.96 17.66 5.84
CA LEU A 550 7.38 16.40 5.42
C LEU A 550 8.30 15.75 4.37
N MET A 551 8.55 14.45 4.49
CA MET A 551 9.23 13.70 3.45
C MET A 551 8.29 13.45 2.26
N LEU A 552 8.74 13.78 1.06
CA LEU A 552 8.00 13.52 -0.18
C LEU A 552 8.83 12.61 -1.09
N GLY A 553 8.22 11.51 -1.51
CA GLY A 553 8.79 10.58 -2.47
C GLY A 553 8.14 10.74 -3.84
N LEU A 554 8.93 10.90 -4.89
CA LEU A 554 8.45 10.79 -6.26
C LEU A 554 8.89 9.46 -6.87
N ARG A 555 7.96 8.75 -7.50
CA ARG A 555 8.22 7.59 -8.36
C ARG A 555 7.77 7.90 -9.78
N VAL A 556 8.62 7.59 -10.76
CA VAL A 556 8.30 7.72 -12.19
C VAL A 556 8.44 6.34 -12.84
N TYR A 557 7.33 5.80 -13.30
CA TYR A 557 7.26 4.54 -14.04
C TYR A 557 7.20 4.84 -15.54
N SER A 558 8.04 4.16 -16.34
CA SER A 558 8.09 4.37 -17.79
C SER A 558 8.57 3.13 -18.52
N HIS A 559 8.24 2.98 -19.81
CA HIS A 559 8.90 2.02 -20.71
C HIS A 559 10.30 2.47 -21.16
N ASP A 560 10.73 3.67 -20.75
CA ASP A 560 12.09 4.13 -20.92
C ASP A 560 12.99 3.69 -19.77
N ARG A 561 13.84 2.69 -20.03
CA ARG A 561 14.80 2.14 -19.06
C ARG A 561 15.94 3.10 -18.71
N ASN A 562 16.15 4.14 -19.51
CA ASN A 562 17.21 5.11 -19.30
C ASN A 562 16.70 6.40 -18.65
N LEU A 563 15.50 6.37 -18.06
CA LEU A 563 14.93 7.53 -17.40
C LEU A 563 15.78 7.93 -16.18
N THR A 564 16.00 9.23 -16.01
CA THR A 564 16.68 9.78 -14.83
C THR A 564 15.68 10.52 -13.97
N LEU A 565 15.91 10.56 -12.65
CA LEU A 565 15.08 11.30 -11.71
C LEU A 565 15.97 11.88 -10.60
N GLU A 566 15.84 13.18 -10.38
CA GLU A 566 16.48 13.89 -9.28
C GLU A 566 15.46 14.75 -8.53
N GLY A 567 15.61 14.82 -7.21
CA GLY A 567 14.82 15.67 -6.35
C GLY A 567 15.70 16.73 -5.71
N SER A 568 15.15 17.93 -5.57
CA SER A 568 15.76 19.03 -4.83
C SER A 568 14.80 19.49 -3.73
N PRO A 569 15.24 19.58 -2.46
CA PRO A 569 14.39 20.05 -1.35
C PRO A 569 14.03 21.54 -1.48
N GLY A 570 14.75 22.28 -2.33
CA GLY A 570 14.56 23.72 -2.53
C GLY A 570 15.24 24.55 -1.43
N ILE A 571 15.09 25.87 -1.54
CA ILE A 571 15.58 26.81 -0.52
C ILE A 571 14.55 26.93 0.59
N HIS A 572 14.99 26.86 1.85
CA HIS A 572 14.19 27.24 3.01
C HIS A 572 14.12 28.76 3.07
N PRO A 573 12.93 29.38 3.00
CA PRO A 573 12.81 30.83 3.17
C PRO A 573 13.42 31.21 4.51
N SER A 574 14.39 32.14 4.51
CA SER A 574 14.88 32.68 5.78
C SER A 574 13.74 33.45 6.46
N VAL A 575 13.72 33.49 7.78
CA VAL A 575 12.67 34.15 8.60
C VAL A 575 12.31 35.57 8.12
N LYS A 576 13.29 36.28 7.54
CA LYS A 576 13.13 37.64 7.01
C LYS A 576 12.40 37.71 5.66
N GLU A 577 12.49 36.68 4.83
CA GLU A 577 11.84 36.64 3.50
C GLU A 577 10.37 36.22 3.62
N ALA A 578 10.05 35.25 4.48
CA ALA A 578 8.67 34.79 4.72
C ALA A 578 7.76 35.89 5.31
N GLN A 579 8.32 36.79 6.13
CA GLN A 579 7.60 37.95 6.66
C GLN A 579 7.36 39.04 5.59
N SER A 580 8.21 39.12 4.56
CA SER A 580 8.04 40.08 3.45
C SER A 580 6.98 39.64 2.44
N GLU A 581 6.86 38.34 2.17
CA GLU A 581 5.82 37.80 1.27
C GLU A 581 4.43 37.75 1.90
N ALA A 582 4.31 37.54 3.23
CA ALA A 582 3.04 37.59 3.94
C ALA A 582 2.40 39.00 3.99
N LEU A 583 3.20 40.05 3.78
CA LEU A 583 2.72 41.42 3.66
C LEU A 583 2.26 41.76 2.22
N ASP A 584 2.73 41.02 1.21
CA ASP A 584 2.46 41.29 -0.21
C ASP A 584 1.23 40.53 -0.75
N THR A 585 0.76 39.50 -0.03
CA THR A 585 -0.44 38.72 -0.40
C THR A 585 -1.76 39.29 0.14
N ASN A 586 -1.72 40.27 1.04
CA ASN A 586 -2.92 40.89 1.64
C ASN A 586 -3.53 42.04 0.80
N GLU A 587 -3.01 42.34 -0.41
CA GLU A 587 -3.57 43.38 -1.29
C GLU A 587 -4.18 42.86 -2.62
N LYS A 588 -4.41 41.55 -2.78
CA LYS A 588 -5.11 41.02 -3.96
C LYS A 588 -6.16 39.95 -3.64
N GLU A 589 -7.19 40.37 -2.91
CA GLU A 589 -8.51 39.74 -3.01
C GLU A 589 -9.42 40.63 -3.86
N ASP A 590 -9.73 40.17 -5.09
CA ASP A 590 -10.80 40.74 -5.92
C ASP A 590 -12.14 40.10 -5.52
N PRO A 591 -13.24 40.86 -5.33
CA PRO A 591 -14.55 40.33 -4.97
C PRO A 591 -15.36 39.92 -6.21
N GLU A 592 -16.14 38.84 -6.09
CA GLU A 592 -17.12 38.39 -7.09
C GLU A 592 -18.31 39.37 -7.25
N GLY A 593 -18.85 39.52 -8.48
CA GLY A 593 -20.21 40.05 -8.66
C GLY A 593 -20.60 40.60 -10.05
N VAL A 594 -21.21 39.73 -10.87
CA VAL A 594 -22.24 39.96 -11.93
C VAL A 594 -22.67 41.41 -12.26
N THR A 595 -22.59 41.82 -13.54
CA THR A 595 -23.68 42.42 -14.37
C THR A 595 -23.21 42.83 -15.78
N ALA A 596 -24.18 43.01 -16.68
CA ALA A 596 -24.08 43.00 -18.14
C ALA A 596 -23.76 44.34 -18.84
N THR A 597 -23.57 44.22 -20.17
CA THR A 597 -23.85 45.17 -21.28
C THR A 597 -22.84 46.24 -21.75
N LEU A 598 -22.52 46.12 -23.04
CA LEU A 598 -22.46 47.12 -24.13
C LEU A 598 -21.40 48.24 -24.17
N ALA A 599 -20.60 48.14 -25.25
CA ALA A 599 -20.32 49.16 -26.27
C ALA A 599 -19.07 50.08 -26.19
N ASP A 600 -18.36 50.03 -27.33
CA ASP A 600 -17.75 51.13 -28.09
C ASP A 600 -16.42 51.80 -27.67
N LYS A 601 -15.45 51.57 -28.58
CA LYS A 601 -14.68 52.56 -29.37
C LYS A 601 -13.24 52.94 -28.98
N ASN A 602 -12.42 52.79 -30.04
CA ASN A 602 -11.23 53.58 -30.44
C ASN A 602 -9.99 53.45 -29.54
N GLY A 603 -8.76 53.23 -30.03
CA GLY A 603 -8.21 53.15 -31.38
C GLY A 603 -6.70 53.42 -31.32
N LEU A 604 -5.97 52.84 -32.28
CA LEU A 604 -4.89 53.47 -33.06
C LEU A 604 -3.42 53.53 -32.53
N ILE A 605 -2.53 52.91 -33.36
CA ILE A 605 -1.19 53.34 -33.86
C ILE A 605 0.01 53.05 -32.93
N ALA A 606 1.25 52.66 -33.32
CA ALA A 606 2.05 52.38 -34.54
C ALA A 606 3.20 51.43 -34.09
N GLU A 607 3.67 50.44 -34.86
CA GLU A 607 4.64 50.48 -35.98
C GLU A 607 6.13 50.75 -35.65
N SER A 608 6.99 50.01 -36.37
CA SER A 608 8.46 50.10 -36.57
C SER A 608 9.39 49.43 -35.52
N GLY A 609 10.45 48.72 -35.87
CA GLY A 609 11.10 48.51 -37.17
C GLY A 609 12.22 47.45 -37.11
N GLU A 610 12.62 47.01 -38.31
CA GLU A 610 13.61 45.99 -38.66
C GLU A 610 15.08 46.39 -38.46
N LEU A 611 15.97 45.39 -38.43
CA LEU A 611 17.31 45.23 -39.08
C LEU A 611 18.24 44.38 -38.18
N ALA A 612 19.26 43.63 -38.63
CA ALA A 612 19.60 42.87 -39.82
C ALA A 612 20.95 42.13 -39.51
N THR A 613 21.03 40.85 -39.88
CA THR A 613 22.17 40.06 -40.42
C THR A 613 23.65 40.27 -40.00
N ALA A 614 24.34 39.17 -39.66
CA ALA A 614 25.66 38.70 -40.18
C ALA A 614 26.05 37.37 -39.46
N THR A 615 25.97 36.16 -40.04
CA THR A 615 26.90 35.42 -40.93
C THR A 615 28.38 35.40 -40.53
N GLY A 616 28.89 34.20 -40.22
CA GLY A 616 30.30 33.80 -40.19
C GLY A 616 30.40 32.28 -39.96
N ASN A 617 30.76 31.55 -41.02
CA ASN A 617 30.90 30.08 -41.08
C ASN A 617 32.32 29.61 -40.72
N ASP A 618 32.44 28.27 -40.73
CA ASP A 618 33.59 27.44 -41.14
C ASP A 618 34.47 26.91 -40.01
N GLU A 619 34.96 25.67 -40.02
CA GLU A 619 34.78 24.42 -40.78
C GLU A 619 35.92 23.57 -40.20
N ASP A 620 35.65 22.52 -39.43
CA ASP A 620 36.62 21.46 -39.09
C ASP A 620 35.93 20.45 -38.17
N THR A 621 35.42 19.33 -38.73
CA THR A 621 35.07 18.07 -38.02
C THR A 621 34.43 17.00 -38.92
N GLN A 622 34.32 17.19 -40.24
CA GLN A 622 33.60 16.23 -41.11
C GLN A 622 34.43 15.05 -41.65
N ASN A 623 35.71 14.89 -41.31
CA ASN A 623 36.54 13.80 -41.84
C ASN A 623 36.76 12.60 -40.90
N GLU A 624 36.30 12.61 -39.66
CA GLU A 624 36.44 11.47 -38.72
C GLU A 624 35.19 10.57 -38.65
N ALA A 625 34.06 11.00 -39.22
CA ALA A 625 32.78 10.28 -39.14
C ALA A 625 32.52 9.29 -40.31
N GLU A 626 33.32 9.32 -41.38
CA GLU A 626 33.15 8.40 -42.53
C GLU A 626 34.02 7.13 -42.43
N GLU A 627 35.09 7.13 -41.65
CA GLU A 627 35.95 5.94 -41.49
C GLU A 627 35.36 4.94 -40.47
N ALA A 628 34.74 5.43 -39.39
CA ALA A 628 34.08 4.58 -38.38
C ALA A 628 32.84 3.82 -38.91
N LYS A 629 32.16 4.37 -39.93
CA LYS A 629 30.96 3.73 -40.53
C LYS A 629 31.28 2.60 -41.51
N LYS A 630 32.54 2.40 -41.87
CA LYS A 630 32.97 1.28 -42.72
C LYS A 630 33.35 0.04 -41.92
N GLU A 631 33.95 0.19 -40.75
CA GLU A 631 34.30 -0.94 -39.88
C GLU A 631 33.07 -1.58 -39.23
N GLU A 632 32.04 -0.80 -38.86
CA GLU A 632 30.79 -1.32 -38.28
C GLU A 632 29.97 -2.19 -39.26
N LYS A 633 30.09 -1.93 -40.57
CA LYS A 633 29.38 -2.68 -41.61
C LYS A 633 30.07 -3.98 -42.03
N GLU A 634 31.35 -4.16 -41.70
CA GLU A 634 32.05 -5.43 -41.93
C GLU A 634 31.84 -6.42 -40.78
N THR A 635 31.73 -5.94 -39.54
CA THR A 635 31.42 -6.78 -38.37
C THR A 635 29.98 -7.32 -38.37
N GLU A 636 28.98 -6.54 -38.79
CA GLU A 636 27.59 -7.02 -38.92
C GLU A 636 27.42 -8.13 -39.98
N LYS A 637 28.27 -8.15 -41.02
CA LYS A 637 28.22 -9.19 -42.07
C LYS A 637 28.92 -10.49 -41.68
N GLU A 638 29.81 -10.47 -40.70
CA GLU A 638 30.45 -11.68 -40.17
C GLU A 638 29.55 -12.38 -39.15
N THR A 639 28.81 -11.64 -38.32
CA THR A 639 27.86 -12.20 -37.36
C THR A 639 26.64 -12.86 -38.02
N GLU A 640 26.07 -12.26 -39.07
CA GLU A 640 24.96 -12.89 -39.82
C GLU A 640 25.37 -14.22 -40.50
N LYS A 641 26.65 -14.38 -40.86
CA LYS A 641 27.18 -15.63 -41.44
C LYS A 641 27.46 -16.72 -40.43
N GLU A 642 27.65 -16.38 -39.15
CA GLU A 642 27.78 -17.36 -38.07
C GLU A 642 26.41 -17.86 -37.60
N GLU A 643 25.40 -16.99 -37.52
CA GLU A 643 24.03 -17.38 -37.18
C GLU A 643 23.39 -18.31 -38.24
N GLU A 644 23.62 -18.06 -39.54
CA GLU A 644 23.16 -18.98 -40.61
C GLU A 644 23.86 -20.36 -40.59
N LYS A 645 25.03 -20.48 -39.95
CA LYS A 645 25.74 -21.76 -39.80
C LYS A 645 25.28 -22.55 -38.57
N GLU A 646 24.80 -21.89 -37.52
CA GLU A 646 24.21 -22.57 -36.37
C GLU A 646 22.82 -23.11 -36.67
N VAL A 647 21.98 -22.36 -37.41
CA VAL A 647 20.63 -22.81 -37.77
C VAL A 647 20.65 -24.05 -38.70
N LYS A 648 21.70 -24.22 -39.51
CA LYS A 648 21.88 -25.43 -40.35
C LYS A 648 22.49 -26.63 -39.62
N LYS A 649 22.79 -26.51 -38.32
CA LYS A 649 23.32 -27.60 -37.49
C LYS A 649 22.27 -28.20 -36.56
N GLU A 650 21.11 -27.57 -36.43
CA GLU A 650 19.97 -28.04 -35.63
C GLU A 650 18.78 -28.57 -36.46
N GLU A 651 18.88 -28.53 -37.80
CA GLU A 651 18.05 -29.32 -38.74
C GLU A 651 18.82 -30.54 -39.25
#